data_AF-A0A9X1ZG86-F1
#
_entry.id   AF-A0A9X1ZG86-F1
#
_cell.length_a   1.000
_cell.length_b   1.000
_cell.length_c   1.000
_cell.angle_alpha   90.00
_cell.angle_beta   90.00
_cell.angle_gamma   90.00
#
_symmetry.space_group_name_H-M   'P 1'
#
loop_
_entity.id
_entity.type
_entity.pdbx_description
1 polymer ?
#
loop_
_entity_poly.entity_id
_entity_poly.type
_entity_poly.pdbx_seq_one_letter_code
_entity_poly.pdbx_strand_id
1 'polypeptide(L)'
;MKWINQVPQLCLLIVLGLSSSFAYGGSWQQNVSIGGFNKVHIYTPDSDSQIGQGKSLLIVLHGCVQPINNYLTANLEQAAEAHGVVIAVPDAMNKAGYSCWSYWQGSINRSSADYKNLINLANTMSGDSQRNIDPKQVYIAGLSSGAAMAAQTACVAPDVFAGVAPSAGPTIGTSSNGAITTCESVAASTFKSRCEGYAGSYKSHFSSQIAVIGHGTADTTVNTCYNQQNANGFALVYGANQQVGSRVVSDGVGQTAQEHLWSDNRVSMLWFEGLDHSWSGGAGASGDYVASDSINFAQYLGQFFTDNNLRVDRNSGPALSDLTAIESNGGLLVSGRATDAEGSVERVELTIYRLGSGVSELVETLTSQVSTIDGSFSKSSSALVDGLYSITAIAFDNEAKAGDELTITARVGAVPEPTAPQLSGISAAISGQCATISGVAVDINLDLTSVTVSFDNGNQVNASIVDSASGYRYSAEACDLPGGSQIANVIATDATALSSHDSVSFIVDAGVTGDYNLHINQGHISWGVGYSACYLAFGTADFTMREYPSGTNQCQWVADGDTSCAGPVQACVGGGAGTPDSDNDGINDDLDNCPNMANSDQLDNDADGIGNVCDSTPDGEIVDSDGDGISDDQDNCPNIANSDQLDNDADGIGNVCDSTPDGDSFQCSESTASNYAHVQAGRATTNGTYAFALGSGTNMGLYNVFYSTTLAQTSSNYFMVGSCP
;
A
#
# COMPACT_ATOMS: atom_id res chain seq x y z
N MET A 1 -48.59 -33.36 15.53
CA MET A 1 -49.12 -34.19 16.64
C MET A 1 -48.18 -35.36 16.86
N LYS A 2 -48.04 -35.76 18.14
CA LYS A 2 -47.03 -36.66 18.74
C LYS A 2 -45.67 -35.99 18.91
N TRP A 3 -45.24 -35.83 20.15
CA TRP A 3 -44.16 -36.64 20.72
C TRP A 3 -44.39 -36.80 22.23
N ILE A 4 -44.22 -38.04 22.70
CA ILE A 4 -44.37 -38.52 24.08
C ILE A 4 -42.99 -38.54 24.73
N ASN A 5 -42.96 -38.15 26.02
CA ASN A 5 -41.95 -38.35 27.06
C ASN A 5 -40.88 -39.42 26.81
N GLN A 6 -39.60 -39.08 27.06
CA GLN A 6 -38.71 -39.87 27.94
C GLN A 6 -37.68 -38.95 28.64
N VAL A 7 -37.60 -39.09 29.96
CA VAL A 7 -36.57 -38.53 30.85
C VAL A 7 -35.30 -39.39 30.74
N PRO A 8 -34.09 -38.80 30.90
CA PRO A 8 -33.03 -39.55 31.58
C PRO A 8 -32.29 -38.75 32.67
N GLN A 9 -32.21 -39.41 33.83
CA GLN A 9 -31.10 -39.50 34.78
C GLN A 9 -30.20 -38.28 35.07
N LEU A 10 -30.33 -37.79 36.31
CA LEU A 10 -29.32 -37.07 37.06
C LEU A 10 -27.97 -37.83 37.05
N CYS A 11 -26.95 -37.25 36.42
CA CYS A 11 -25.55 -37.56 36.69
C CYS A 11 -24.99 -36.42 37.54
N LEU A 12 -24.76 -36.68 38.82
CA LEU A 12 -24.17 -35.75 39.77
C LEU A 12 -22.67 -35.66 39.48
N LEU A 13 -22.28 -34.74 38.58
CA LEU A 13 -20.89 -34.35 38.38
C LEU A 13 -20.51 -33.36 39.49
N ILE A 14 -19.75 -33.85 40.46
CA ILE A 14 -19.02 -33.04 41.43
C ILE A 14 -17.98 -32.25 40.63
N VAL A 15 -18.30 -31.00 40.29
CA VAL A 15 -17.32 -30.04 39.77
C VAL A 15 -16.50 -29.59 40.97
N LEU A 16 -15.31 -30.19 41.13
CA LEU A 16 -14.25 -29.60 41.93
C LEU A 16 -13.93 -28.23 41.30
N GLY A 17 -14.32 -27.16 42.00
CA GLY A 17 -14.01 -25.79 41.63
C GLY A 17 -12.51 -25.56 41.70
N LEU A 18 -11.83 -25.81 40.58
CA LEU A 18 -10.57 -25.17 40.27
C LEU A 18 -10.94 -23.75 39.81
N SER A 19 -10.76 -22.78 40.69
CA SER A 19 -10.68 -21.37 40.31
C SER A 19 -9.45 -21.21 39.42
N SER A 20 -9.63 -21.39 38.11
CA SER A 20 -8.64 -21.00 37.12
C SER A 20 -8.52 -19.48 37.16
N SER A 21 -7.48 -18.99 37.83
CA SER A 21 -6.95 -17.66 37.56
C SER A 21 -6.61 -17.61 36.08
N PHE A 22 -7.44 -16.93 35.28
CA PHE A 22 -7.08 -16.61 33.91
C PHE A 22 -5.81 -15.75 33.97
N ALA A 23 -4.70 -16.30 33.48
CA ALA A 23 -3.53 -15.49 33.21
C ALA A 23 -3.84 -14.69 31.94
N TYR A 24 -3.88 -13.36 32.06
CA TYR A 24 -3.93 -12.49 30.89
C TYR A 24 -2.58 -12.57 30.14
N GLY A 25 -2.60 -12.39 28.81
CA GLY A 25 -1.39 -12.48 27.99
C GLY A 25 -0.42 -11.32 28.23
N GLY A 26 -0.96 -10.10 28.36
CA GLY A 26 -0.22 -8.88 28.64
C GLY A 26 0.27 -8.73 30.08
N SER A 27 0.91 -7.58 30.35
CA SER A 27 1.47 -7.29 31.68
C SER A 27 1.43 -5.81 32.07
N TRP A 28 1.37 -5.56 33.39
CA TRP A 28 1.48 -4.23 33.97
C TRP A 28 2.93 -3.79 34.14
N GLN A 29 3.23 -2.59 33.65
CA GLN A 29 4.39 -1.80 34.02
C GLN A 29 3.94 -0.70 34.98
N GLN A 30 4.52 -0.64 36.18
CA GLN A 30 4.09 0.29 37.22
C GLN A 30 5.10 1.44 37.40
N ASN A 31 4.59 2.61 37.79
CA ASN A 31 5.38 3.81 38.09
C ASN A 31 6.33 4.24 36.97
N VAL A 32 5.91 4.09 35.71
CA VAL A 32 6.69 4.50 34.54
C VAL A 32 6.67 6.02 34.43
N SER A 33 7.84 6.63 34.18
CA SER A 33 7.94 8.06 33.88
C SER A 33 7.86 8.26 32.36
N ILE A 34 6.78 8.86 31.87
CA ILE A 34 6.50 9.02 30.44
C ILE A 34 5.49 10.15 30.21
N GLY A 35 5.55 10.83 29.06
CA GLY A 35 4.55 11.82 28.68
C GLY A 35 4.50 13.07 29.55
N GLY A 36 5.56 13.36 30.33
CA GLY A 36 5.56 14.45 31.31
C GLY A 36 4.95 14.09 32.68
N PHE A 37 4.58 12.82 32.88
CA PHE A 37 4.19 12.28 34.19
C PHE A 37 5.34 11.51 34.83
N ASN A 38 5.47 11.63 36.15
CA ASN A 38 6.47 10.87 36.92
C ASN A 38 6.04 9.43 37.20
N LYS A 39 4.72 9.17 37.21
CA LYS A 39 4.14 7.86 37.54
C LYS A 39 2.95 7.58 36.64
N VAL A 40 3.10 6.55 35.82
CA VAL A 40 2.03 5.98 34.99
C VAL A 40 2.03 4.47 35.21
N HIS A 41 0.85 3.87 35.42
CA HIS A 41 0.68 2.42 35.29
C HIS A 41 0.24 2.14 33.86
N ILE A 42 0.94 1.22 33.19
CA ILE A 42 0.69 0.89 31.79
C ILE A 42 0.42 -0.61 31.71
N TYR A 43 -0.73 -0.99 31.17
CA TYR A 43 -0.99 -2.36 30.76
C TYR A 43 -0.90 -2.44 29.24
N THR A 44 -0.11 -3.36 28.71
CA THR A 44 -0.02 -3.62 27.27
C THR A 44 -0.56 -5.01 26.99
N PRO A 45 -1.68 -5.13 26.26
CA PRO A 45 -2.24 -6.43 25.91
C PRO A 45 -1.45 -7.07 24.78
N ASP A 46 -1.58 -8.39 24.64
CA ASP A 46 -0.98 -9.11 23.51
C ASP A 46 -1.82 -8.90 22.24
N SER A 47 -3.15 -8.82 22.38
CA SER A 47 -4.09 -8.59 21.28
C SER A 47 -3.93 -7.21 20.63
N ASP A 48 -4.12 -7.14 19.32
CA ASP A 48 -4.30 -5.89 18.58
C ASP A 48 -5.77 -5.44 18.57
N SER A 49 -6.00 -4.17 18.24
CA SER A 49 -7.36 -3.65 18.05
C SER A 49 -8.02 -4.34 16.86
N GLN A 50 -9.34 -4.52 16.94
CA GLN A 50 -10.12 -5.13 15.87
C GLN A 50 -10.26 -4.22 14.63
N ILE A 51 -9.88 -2.95 14.75
CA ILE A 51 -9.91 -1.96 13.68
C ILE A 51 -8.55 -1.25 13.62
N GLY A 52 -8.25 -0.63 12.47
CA GLY A 52 -7.06 0.21 12.29
C GLY A 52 -5.75 -0.59 12.28
N GLN A 53 -4.63 0.07 12.62
CA GLN A 53 -3.30 -0.55 12.55
C GLN A 53 -2.67 -0.66 13.95
N GLY A 54 -2.68 -1.87 14.52
CA GLY A 54 -2.10 -2.15 15.83
C GLY A 54 -3.09 -1.99 16.98
N LYS A 55 -2.66 -1.43 18.10
CA LYS A 55 -3.41 -1.34 19.36
C LYS A 55 -4.11 0.01 19.49
N SER A 56 -5.18 0.07 20.29
CA SER A 56 -5.76 1.34 20.74
C SER A 56 -5.14 1.77 22.07
N LEU A 57 -5.36 3.03 22.49
CA LEU A 57 -4.91 3.56 23.78
C LEU A 57 -6.08 4.14 24.56
N LEU A 58 -6.23 3.73 25.83
CA LEU A 58 -7.16 4.32 26.78
C LEU A 58 -6.40 4.88 27.98
N ILE A 59 -6.40 6.21 28.11
CA ILE A 59 -5.86 6.92 29.28
C ILE A 59 -6.97 7.05 30.33
N VAL A 60 -6.79 6.49 31.53
CA VAL A 60 -7.80 6.48 32.61
C VAL A 60 -7.35 7.35 33.78
N LEU A 61 -8.13 8.40 34.07
CA LEU A 61 -7.79 9.40 35.09
C LEU A 61 -8.50 9.15 36.42
N HIS A 62 -7.71 9.11 37.50
CA HIS A 62 -8.21 8.89 38.86
C HIS A 62 -9.05 10.07 39.41
N GLY A 63 -9.92 9.79 40.38
CA GLY A 63 -10.65 10.79 41.15
C GLY A 63 -9.82 11.46 42.26
N CYS A 64 -10.41 12.40 43.00
CA CYS A 64 -9.80 12.96 44.20
C CYS A 64 -9.46 11.84 45.20
N VAL A 65 -8.33 11.96 45.90
CA VAL A 65 -7.75 11.01 46.88
C VAL A 65 -7.55 9.56 46.40
N GLN A 66 -8.10 9.16 45.26
CA GLN A 66 -7.99 7.82 44.71
C GLN A 66 -6.56 7.57 44.21
N PRO A 67 -5.83 6.59 44.80
CA PRO A 67 -4.53 6.19 44.30
C PRO A 67 -4.65 5.49 42.94
N ILE A 68 -3.68 5.72 42.04
CA ILE A 68 -3.64 5.02 40.75
C ILE A 68 -3.52 3.49 40.89
N ASN A 69 -3.01 2.99 42.02
CA ASN A 69 -2.93 1.56 42.30
C ASN A 69 -4.31 0.88 42.36
N ASN A 70 -5.38 1.62 42.66
CA ASN A 70 -6.72 1.02 42.74
C ASN A 70 -7.21 0.56 41.35
N TYR A 71 -6.65 1.12 40.28
CA TYR A 71 -6.95 0.67 38.92
C TYR A 71 -6.27 -0.65 38.52
N LEU A 72 -5.28 -1.12 39.29
CA LEU A 72 -4.66 -2.44 39.08
C LEU A 72 -5.62 -3.60 39.43
N THR A 73 -6.72 -3.30 40.11
CA THR A 73 -7.74 -4.28 40.52
C THR A 73 -9.13 -3.89 40.01
N ALA A 74 -9.18 -2.99 39.01
CA ALA A 74 -10.41 -2.50 38.40
C ALA A 74 -10.85 -3.27 37.14
N ASN A 75 -10.25 -4.44 36.88
CA ASN A 75 -10.48 -5.29 35.71
C ASN A 75 -10.32 -4.56 34.37
N LEU A 76 -9.32 -3.68 34.27
CA LEU A 76 -9.02 -2.99 33.00
C LEU A 76 -8.34 -3.93 32.00
N GLU A 77 -7.66 -4.96 32.49
CA GLU A 77 -6.95 -5.99 31.72
C GLU A 77 -7.91 -6.80 30.85
N GLN A 78 -9.13 -7.05 31.34
CA GLN A 78 -10.15 -7.75 30.58
C GLN A 78 -10.51 -6.98 29.30
N ALA A 79 -10.71 -5.66 29.42
CA ALA A 79 -10.98 -4.80 28.27
C ALA A 79 -9.76 -4.67 27.35
N ALA A 80 -8.57 -4.60 27.95
CA ALA A 80 -7.32 -4.52 27.22
C ALA A 80 -7.13 -5.71 26.28
N GLU A 81 -7.30 -6.94 26.77
CA GLU A 81 -7.14 -8.16 25.96
C GLU A 81 -8.32 -8.40 25.01
N ALA A 82 -9.53 -8.00 25.38
CA ALA A 82 -10.70 -8.24 24.54
C ALA A 82 -10.71 -7.34 23.29
N HIS A 83 -10.16 -6.13 23.40
CA HIS A 83 -10.27 -5.09 22.37
C HIS A 83 -8.93 -4.50 21.93
N GLY A 84 -7.80 -5.12 22.32
CA GLY A 84 -6.46 -4.63 21.99
C GLY A 84 -6.19 -3.21 22.47
N VAL A 85 -6.57 -2.90 23.72
CA VAL A 85 -6.45 -1.56 24.32
C VAL A 85 -5.26 -1.50 25.26
N VAL A 86 -4.25 -0.70 24.93
CA VAL A 86 -3.22 -0.29 25.87
C VAL A 86 -3.86 0.63 26.91
N ILE A 87 -3.71 0.31 28.19
CA ILE A 87 -4.25 1.10 29.30
C ILE A 87 -3.13 1.95 29.89
N ALA A 88 -3.37 3.24 30.10
CA ALA A 88 -2.45 4.12 30.81
C ALA A 88 -3.17 4.86 31.96
N VAL A 89 -2.68 4.71 33.18
CA VAL A 89 -3.24 5.33 34.38
C VAL A 89 -2.20 6.29 34.99
N PRO A 90 -2.19 7.58 34.60
CA PRO A 90 -1.24 8.56 35.13
C PRO A 90 -1.66 9.10 36.50
N ASP A 91 -0.68 9.37 37.37
CA ASP A 91 -0.88 10.15 38.60
C ASP A 91 -0.76 11.65 38.29
N ALA A 92 -1.75 12.45 38.70
CA ALA A 92 -1.77 13.89 38.41
C ALA A 92 -0.51 14.60 38.91
N MET A 93 0.12 15.45 38.08
CA MET A 93 1.30 16.21 38.49
C MET A 93 0.91 17.48 39.25
N ASN A 94 -0.22 18.09 38.88
CA ASN A 94 -0.70 19.34 39.45
C ASN A 94 -1.98 19.11 40.26
N LYS A 95 -1.79 18.52 41.44
CA LYS A 95 -2.89 18.15 42.34
C LYS A 95 -3.50 19.39 43.03
N ALA A 96 -4.82 19.52 42.99
CA ALA A 96 -5.59 20.54 43.70
C ALA A 96 -6.42 19.93 44.84
N GLY A 97 -6.63 20.69 45.92
CA GLY A 97 -7.47 20.24 47.05
C GLY A 97 -7.10 18.85 47.54
N TYR A 98 -8.08 17.95 47.60
CA TYR A 98 -7.94 16.55 48.04
C TYR A 98 -7.24 15.67 47.00
N SER A 99 -6.04 16.05 46.55
CA SER A 99 -5.29 15.33 45.50
C SER A 99 -6.05 15.15 44.18
N CYS A 100 -6.98 16.07 43.89
CA CYS A 100 -7.78 16.06 42.67
C CYS A 100 -6.99 16.55 41.46
N TRP A 101 -7.47 16.25 40.27
CA TRP A 101 -7.06 16.95 39.05
C TRP A 101 -7.52 18.41 39.09
N SER A 102 -6.62 19.34 38.79
CA SER A 102 -6.87 20.79 38.89
C SER A 102 -7.71 21.37 37.72
N TYR A 103 -8.84 20.76 37.39
CA TYR A 103 -9.67 21.10 36.22
C TYR A 103 -10.35 22.49 36.30
N TRP A 104 -10.40 23.11 37.49
CA TRP A 104 -11.03 24.41 37.75
C TRP A 104 -10.04 25.56 38.03
N GLN A 105 -8.73 25.30 37.95
CA GLN A 105 -7.70 26.32 38.21
C GLN A 105 -6.75 26.45 37.02
N GLY A 106 -6.18 27.65 36.85
CA GLY A 106 -5.22 27.92 35.79
C GLY A 106 -5.86 28.06 34.41
N SER A 107 -5.01 28.10 33.39
CA SER A 107 -5.44 28.22 31.99
C SER A 107 -5.76 26.84 31.41
N ILE A 108 -6.87 26.74 30.68
CA ILE A 108 -7.29 25.52 29.98
C ILE A 108 -6.85 25.63 28.54
N ASN A 109 -5.70 25.03 28.21
CA ASN A 109 -5.15 24.99 26.85
C ASN A 109 -4.04 23.92 26.75
N ARG A 110 -3.59 23.64 25.52
CA ARG A 110 -2.61 22.58 25.19
C ARG A 110 -1.23 22.75 25.83
N SER A 111 -0.86 23.95 26.26
CA SER A 111 0.48 24.23 26.83
C SER A 111 0.47 24.30 28.36
N SER A 112 -0.69 24.15 29.00
CA SER A 112 -0.85 24.35 30.44
C SER A 112 -0.86 23.04 31.22
N ALA A 113 -0.05 22.98 32.27
CA ALA A 113 -0.10 21.97 33.33
C ALA A 113 -0.34 20.54 32.82
N ASP A 114 -1.35 19.85 33.37
CA ASP A 114 -1.64 18.46 33.06
C ASP A 114 -2.34 18.26 31.71
N TYR A 115 -2.96 19.28 31.11
CA TYR A 115 -3.47 19.18 29.73
C TYR A 115 -2.32 18.90 28.75
N LYS A 116 -1.21 19.65 28.91
CA LYS A 116 0.02 19.43 28.13
C LYS A 116 0.56 18.02 28.35
N ASN A 117 0.61 17.57 29.62
CA ASN A 117 1.15 16.24 29.95
C ASN A 117 0.28 15.11 29.37
N LEU A 118 -1.06 15.23 29.41
CA LEU A 118 -1.95 14.22 28.83
C LEU A 118 -1.81 14.13 27.31
N ILE A 119 -1.71 15.27 26.62
CA ILE A 119 -1.45 15.31 25.17
C ILE A 119 -0.08 14.70 24.85
N ASN A 120 0.95 15.04 25.64
CA ASN A 120 2.28 14.48 25.48
C ASN A 120 2.31 12.98 25.75
N LEU A 121 1.59 12.49 26.75
CA LEU A 121 1.46 11.07 27.05
C LEU A 121 0.86 10.30 25.87
N ALA A 122 -0.28 10.78 25.37
CA ALA A 122 -0.93 10.22 24.17
C ALA A 122 0.03 10.14 22.98
N ASN A 123 0.68 11.26 22.64
CA ASN A 123 1.61 11.32 21.50
C ASN A 123 2.87 10.48 21.71
N THR A 124 3.44 10.48 22.92
CA THR A 124 4.65 9.69 23.22
C THR A 124 4.37 8.20 23.15
N MET A 125 3.23 7.75 23.68
CA MET A 125 2.83 6.34 23.61
C MET A 125 2.45 5.92 22.19
N SER A 126 1.78 6.80 21.42
CA SER A 126 1.46 6.51 20.02
C SER A 126 2.72 6.44 19.13
N GLY A 127 3.79 7.16 19.48
CA GLY A 127 5.07 7.08 18.79
C GLY A 127 5.99 5.94 19.26
N ASP A 128 5.58 5.16 20.27
CA ASP A 128 6.35 4.04 20.80
C ASP A 128 6.08 2.78 19.96
N SER A 129 7.05 2.40 19.11
CA SER A 129 6.93 1.23 18.24
C SER A 129 6.76 -0.08 18.99
N GLN A 130 7.16 -0.16 20.27
CA GLN A 130 6.95 -1.37 21.08
C GLN A 130 5.48 -1.57 21.45
N ARG A 131 4.68 -0.49 21.50
CA ARG A 131 3.27 -0.55 21.84
C ARG A 131 2.37 -0.57 20.62
N ASN A 132 2.91 -0.18 19.46
CA ASN A 132 2.25 -0.22 18.16
C ASN A 132 0.83 0.40 18.23
N ILE A 133 0.71 1.57 18.86
CA ILE A 133 -0.59 2.22 19.06
C ILE A 133 -0.98 2.99 17.80
N ASP A 134 -2.18 2.76 17.29
CA ASP A 134 -2.77 3.53 16.21
C ASP A 134 -3.14 4.94 16.72
N PRO A 135 -2.53 6.02 16.19
CA PRO A 135 -2.85 7.39 16.60
C PRO A 135 -4.31 7.79 16.29
N LYS A 136 -5.04 7.04 15.45
CA LYS A 136 -6.48 7.23 15.22
C LYS A 136 -7.36 6.65 16.33
N GLN A 137 -6.78 5.87 17.24
CA GLN A 137 -7.49 5.13 18.28
C GLN A 137 -7.00 5.49 19.69
N VAL A 138 -6.94 6.78 19.99
CA VAL A 138 -6.54 7.30 21.30
C VAL A 138 -7.74 7.86 22.04
N TYR A 139 -7.99 7.36 23.25
CA TYR A 139 -9.16 7.66 24.06
C TYR A 139 -8.76 8.10 25.47
N ILE A 140 -9.63 8.88 26.11
CA ILE A 140 -9.42 9.34 27.48
C ILE A 140 -10.68 9.20 28.33
N ALA A 141 -10.55 8.59 29.50
CA ALA A 141 -11.63 8.37 30.45
C ALA A 141 -11.22 8.85 31.84
N GLY A 142 -12.17 8.96 32.75
CA GLY A 142 -11.83 9.21 34.15
C GLY A 142 -13.01 9.14 35.08
N LEU A 143 -12.72 9.16 36.39
CA LEU A 143 -13.70 9.23 37.46
C LEU A 143 -13.64 10.60 38.15
N SER A 144 -14.79 11.17 38.54
CA SER A 144 -14.83 12.34 39.44
C SER A 144 -14.06 13.55 38.89
N SER A 145 -13.05 14.08 39.61
CA SER A 145 -12.18 15.13 39.08
C SER A 145 -11.42 14.73 37.81
N GLY A 146 -11.05 13.44 37.70
CA GLY A 146 -10.42 12.88 36.50
C GLY A 146 -11.38 12.85 35.32
N ALA A 147 -12.67 12.62 35.55
CA ALA A 147 -13.70 12.71 34.50
C ALA A 147 -13.82 14.13 33.93
N ALA A 148 -13.84 15.15 34.79
CA ALA A 148 -13.87 16.54 34.34
C ALA A 148 -12.59 16.93 33.57
N MET A 149 -11.43 16.47 34.05
CA MET A 149 -10.14 16.66 33.36
C MET A 149 -10.12 15.95 32.00
N ALA A 150 -10.63 14.72 31.90
CA ALA A 150 -10.74 13.97 30.66
C ALA A 150 -11.64 14.72 29.65
N ALA A 151 -12.82 15.15 30.08
CA ALA A 151 -13.75 15.92 29.26
C ALA A 151 -13.13 17.23 28.73
N GLN A 152 -12.47 18.00 29.60
CA GLN A 152 -11.80 19.23 29.18
C GLN A 152 -10.60 18.96 28.26
N THR A 153 -9.80 17.93 28.54
CA THR A 153 -8.64 17.57 27.71
C THR A 153 -9.07 17.14 26.31
N ALA A 154 -10.15 16.35 26.19
CA ALA A 154 -10.73 15.99 24.90
C ALA A 154 -11.27 17.19 24.12
N CYS A 155 -11.77 18.22 24.81
CA CYS A 155 -12.12 19.52 24.20
C CYS A 155 -10.89 20.36 23.79
N VAL A 156 -9.79 20.29 24.55
CA VAL A 156 -8.54 21.02 24.27
C VAL A 156 -7.79 20.41 23.08
N ALA A 157 -7.83 19.08 22.95
CA ALA A 157 -7.13 18.34 21.91
C ALA A 157 -8.05 17.33 21.19
N PRO A 158 -9.09 17.82 20.51
CA PRO A 158 -9.99 16.95 19.78
C PRO A 158 -9.32 16.33 18.57
N ASP A 159 -8.17 16.80 18.11
CA ASP A 159 -7.31 16.15 17.11
C ASP A 159 -6.62 14.89 17.66
N VAL A 160 -6.27 14.86 18.95
CA VAL A 160 -5.54 13.75 19.58
C VAL A 160 -6.51 12.67 20.06
N PHE A 161 -7.56 13.07 20.77
CA PHE A 161 -8.48 12.10 21.40
C PHE A 161 -9.68 11.80 20.50
N ALA A 162 -9.74 10.58 19.96
CA ALA A 162 -10.83 10.03 19.16
C ALA A 162 -12.12 9.86 19.94
N GLY A 163 -12.01 9.64 21.24
CA GLY A 163 -13.18 9.60 22.11
C GLY A 163 -12.87 9.91 23.56
N VAL A 164 -13.93 10.19 24.31
CA VAL A 164 -13.84 10.60 25.71
C VAL A 164 -14.91 9.93 26.57
N ALA A 165 -14.55 9.57 27.79
CA ALA A 165 -15.47 8.89 28.70
C ALA A 165 -15.43 9.40 30.15
N PRO A 166 -16.13 10.51 30.46
CA PRO A 166 -16.25 10.98 31.83
C PRO A 166 -17.25 10.12 32.63
N SER A 167 -16.81 9.59 33.76
CA SER A 167 -17.66 8.87 34.73
C SER A 167 -17.81 9.65 36.03
N ALA A 168 -19.04 9.88 36.47
CA ALA A 168 -19.37 10.61 37.69
C ALA A 168 -18.65 11.98 37.81
N GLY A 169 -18.50 12.67 36.67
CA GLY A 169 -17.71 13.89 36.54
C GLY A 169 -18.55 15.16 36.49
N PRO A 170 -18.16 16.25 37.17
CA PRO A 170 -18.83 17.52 37.03
C PRO A 170 -18.61 18.11 35.62
N THR A 171 -19.58 18.89 35.14
CA THR A 171 -19.56 19.44 33.78
C THR A 171 -18.43 20.47 33.57
N ILE A 172 -17.89 20.55 32.35
CA ILE A 172 -16.75 21.42 32.03
C ILE A 172 -17.01 22.88 32.44
N GLY A 173 -16.06 23.45 33.20
CA GLY A 173 -16.12 24.84 33.67
C GLY A 173 -17.08 25.08 34.84
N THR A 174 -17.51 24.02 35.54
CA THR A 174 -18.12 24.14 36.87
C THR A 174 -17.06 24.46 37.92
N SER A 175 -17.48 25.12 39.00
CA SER A 175 -16.61 25.37 40.16
C SER A 175 -16.43 24.11 41.01
N SER A 176 -15.36 24.04 41.81
CA SER A 176 -15.15 22.90 42.73
C SER A 176 -16.26 22.77 43.78
N ASN A 177 -16.84 23.88 44.22
CA ASN A 177 -17.97 23.87 45.15
C ASN A 177 -19.29 23.46 44.46
N GLY A 178 -19.50 23.93 43.22
CA GLY A 178 -20.63 23.54 42.39
C GLY A 178 -20.61 22.05 42.03
N ALA A 179 -19.43 21.43 41.90
CA ALA A 179 -19.34 19.99 41.62
C ALA A 179 -19.98 19.09 42.71
N ILE A 180 -19.94 19.51 43.98
CA ILE A 180 -20.29 18.66 45.14
C ILE A 180 -21.62 19.06 45.78
N THR A 181 -21.95 20.36 45.85
CA THR A 181 -23.03 20.84 46.75
C THR A 181 -24.38 21.09 46.07
N THR A 182 -24.37 21.58 44.83
CA THR A 182 -25.59 21.94 44.07
C THR A 182 -25.34 21.60 42.61
N CYS A 183 -26.31 21.06 41.88
CA CYS A 183 -26.21 20.92 40.43
C CYS A 183 -25.97 22.30 39.77
N GLU A 184 -24.73 22.69 39.53
CA GLU A 184 -24.38 23.93 38.84
C GLU A 184 -24.82 23.76 37.39
N SER A 185 -25.90 24.45 37.03
CA SER A 185 -26.51 24.25 35.72
C SER A 185 -25.64 24.89 34.64
N VAL A 186 -25.16 24.06 33.72
CA VAL A 186 -24.40 24.47 32.55
C VAL A 186 -25.22 24.10 31.33
N ALA A 187 -25.75 25.11 30.63
CA ALA A 187 -26.48 24.88 29.39
C ALA A 187 -25.57 24.21 28.34
N ALA A 188 -26.14 23.34 27.51
CA ALA A 188 -25.39 22.67 26.44
C ALA A 188 -24.71 23.67 25.47
N SER A 189 -25.33 24.84 25.22
CA SER A 189 -24.73 25.92 24.42
C SER A 189 -23.49 26.53 25.09
N THR A 190 -23.51 26.68 26.41
CA THR A 190 -22.34 27.12 27.20
C THR A 190 -21.24 26.06 27.20
N PHE A 191 -21.60 24.78 27.35
CA PHE A 191 -20.68 23.66 27.19
C PHE A 191 -19.98 23.74 25.82
N LYS A 192 -20.77 23.80 24.74
CA LYS A 192 -20.27 23.87 23.38
C LYS A 192 -19.32 25.05 23.17
N SER A 193 -19.73 26.25 23.60
CA SER A 193 -18.91 27.45 23.48
C SER A 193 -17.57 27.33 24.20
N ARG A 194 -17.55 26.72 25.40
CA ARG A 194 -16.31 26.44 26.14
C ARG A 194 -15.44 25.42 25.41
N CYS A 195 -16.01 24.29 25.03
CA CYS A 195 -15.31 23.20 24.36
C CYS A 195 -14.67 23.67 23.04
N GLU A 196 -15.43 24.38 22.21
CA GLU A 196 -14.92 25.02 21.00
C GLU A 196 -13.85 26.08 21.31
N GLY A 197 -14.07 26.91 22.32
CA GLY A 197 -13.10 27.91 22.77
C GLY A 197 -11.74 27.28 23.13
N TYR A 198 -11.76 26.13 23.84
CA TYR A 198 -10.55 25.39 24.21
C TYR A 198 -9.87 24.74 22.99
N ALA A 199 -10.65 24.21 22.04
CA ALA A 199 -10.11 23.60 20.83
C ALA A 199 -9.43 24.59 19.89
N GLY A 200 -9.86 25.86 19.86
CA GLY A 200 -9.26 26.89 19.01
C GLY A 200 -9.31 26.54 17.52
N SER A 201 -8.15 26.34 16.89
CA SER A 201 -8.03 25.93 15.48
C SER A 201 -8.38 24.46 15.24
N TYR A 202 -8.43 23.62 16.27
CA TYR A 202 -8.67 22.18 16.15
C TYR A 202 -10.16 21.80 16.17
N LYS A 203 -11.07 22.77 16.19
CA LYS A 203 -12.54 22.54 16.27
C LYS A 203 -13.07 21.58 15.21
N SER A 204 -12.49 21.57 14.01
CA SER A 204 -12.94 20.69 12.92
C SER A 204 -12.87 19.21 13.32
N HIS A 205 -11.96 18.82 14.20
CA HIS A 205 -11.81 17.42 14.63
C HIS A 205 -12.97 16.91 15.51
N PHE A 206 -13.83 17.79 16.03
CA PHE A 206 -15.08 17.38 16.67
C PHE A 206 -16.00 16.63 15.70
N SER A 207 -15.83 16.75 14.38
CA SER A 207 -16.61 15.98 13.41
C SER A 207 -16.37 14.47 13.50
N SER A 208 -15.28 14.01 14.11
CA SER A 208 -14.92 12.58 14.23
C SER A 208 -14.84 12.08 15.68
N GLN A 209 -15.00 12.96 16.67
CA GLN A 209 -14.89 12.58 18.09
C GLN A 209 -16.20 12.02 18.65
N ILE A 210 -16.13 10.98 19.48
CA ILE A 210 -17.29 10.34 20.14
C ILE A 210 -17.19 10.39 21.67
N ALA A 211 -18.31 10.28 22.38
CA ALA A 211 -18.31 10.34 23.85
C ALA A 211 -19.17 9.25 24.52
N VAL A 212 -18.72 8.77 25.68
CA VAL A 212 -19.48 7.87 26.56
C VAL A 212 -19.53 8.46 27.97
N ILE A 213 -20.69 8.88 28.45
CA ILE A 213 -20.83 9.48 29.78
C ILE A 213 -21.43 8.43 30.71
N GLY A 214 -20.80 8.18 31.87
CA GLY A 214 -21.31 7.24 32.87
C GLY A 214 -21.60 7.91 34.20
N HIS A 215 -22.59 7.43 34.95
CA HIS A 215 -22.83 7.86 36.33
C HIS A 215 -23.59 6.80 37.12
N GLY A 216 -23.20 6.59 38.38
CA GLY A 216 -23.93 5.73 39.31
C GLY A 216 -25.25 6.34 39.78
N THR A 217 -26.31 5.55 39.88
CA THR A 217 -27.61 6.05 40.35
C THR A 217 -27.64 6.30 41.87
N ALA A 218 -26.68 5.74 42.62
CA ALA A 218 -26.52 5.92 44.07
C ALA A 218 -25.35 6.85 44.46
N ASP A 219 -24.77 7.60 43.50
CA ASP A 219 -23.69 8.55 43.78
C ASP A 219 -24.18 9.73 44.65
N THR A 220 -23.57 9.87 45.83
CA THR A 220 -23.83 10.96 46.78
C THR A 220 -22.70 11.99 46.86
N THR A 221 -21.64 11.84 46.07
CA THR A 221 -20.46 12.71 46.09
C THR A 221 -20.52 13.76 44.98
N VAL A 222 -20.76 13.32 43.74
CA VAL A 222 -20.95 14.21 42.59
C VAL A 222 -22.40 14.16 42.17
N ASN A 223 -23.02 15.33 42.00
CA ASN A 223 -24.44 15.40 41.69
C ASN A 223 -24.77 14.68 40.36
N THR A 224 -25.73 13.77 40.39
CA THR A 224 -26.11 12.92 39.26
C THR A 224 -26.61 13.71 38.05
N CYS A 225 -27.05 14.96 38.22
CA CYS A 225 -27.49 15.81 37.11
C CYS A 225 -26.42 15.99 36.02
N TYR A 226 -25.14 15.89 36.39
CA TYR A 226 -24.03 16.10 35.47
C TYR A 226 -23.95 15.03 34.38
N ASN A 227 -24.51 13.84 34.60
CA ASN A 227 -24.59 12.80 33.58
C ASN A 227 -25.31 13.33 32.32
N GLN A 228 -26.53 13.83 32.49
CA GLN A 228 -27.33 14.39 31.40
C GLN A 228 -26.73 15.69 30.86
N GLN A 229 -26.17 16.56 31.71
CA GLN A 229 -25.56 17.81 31.25
C GLN A 229 -24.33 17.56 30.37
N ASN A 230 -23.48 16.59 30.73
CA ASN A 230 -22.32 16.20 29.94
C ASN A 230 -22.73 15.56 28.61
N ALA A 231 -23.70 14.64 28.63
CA ALA A 231 -24.20 14.01 27.41
C ALA A 231 -24.81 15.03 26.43
N ASN A 232 -25.65 15.94 26.93
CA ASN A 232 -26.23 17.02 26.12
C ASN A 232 -25.17 18.00 25.60
N GLY A 233 -24.15 18.29 26.41
CA GLY A 233 -23.04 19.15 26.04
C GLY A 233 -22.24 18.60 24.86
N PHE A 234 -21.77 17.34 24.98
CA PHE A 234 -21.06 16.66 23.90
C PHE A 234 -21.94 16.46 22.67
N ALA A 235 -23.21 16.08 22.84
CA ALA A 235 -24.14 15.93 21.74
C ALA A 235 -24.27 17.22 20.91
N LEU A 236 -24.37 18.39 21.57
CA LEU A 236 -24.46 19.66 20.87
C LEU A 236 -23.14 20.06 20.18
N VAL A 237 -21.99 19.70 20.75
CA VAL A 237 -20.67 19.85 20.10
C VAL A 237 -20.60 19.02 18.82
N TYR A 238 -21.08 17.78 18.87
CA TYR A 238 -21.01 16.83 17.75
C TYR A 238 -22.17 16.96 16.74
N GLY A 239 -23.18 17.79 17.05
CA GLY A 239 -24.37 17.93 16.20
C GLY A 239 -25.32 16.72 16.26
N ALA A 240 -25.25 15.93 17.32
CA ALA A 240 -26.02 14.71 17.49
C ALA A 240 -27.34 14.95 18.25
N ASN A 241 -28.40 14.24 17.85
CA ASN A 241 -29.73 14.35 18.46
C ASN A 241 -30.03 13.11 19.31
N GLN A 242 -30.63 13.29 20.48
CA GLN A 242 -30.96 12.16 21.35
C GLN A 242 -31.97 11.23 20.67
N GLN A 243 -31.69 9.93 20.68
CA GLN A 243 -32.61 8.91 20.18
C GLN A 243 -33.72 8.65 21.21
N VAL A 244 -34.88 8.21 20.73
CA VAL A 244 -36.03 7.91 21.58
C VAL A 244 -35.81 6.56 22.28
N GLY A 245 -35.90 6.56 23.61
CA GLY A 245 -35.84 5.35 24.44
C GLY A 245 -34.52 5.16 25.18
N SER A 246 -34.41 4.00 25.82
CA SER A 246 -33.19 3.50 26.45
C SER A 246 -33.09 1.99 26.27
N ARG A 247 -31.90 1.44 26.43
CA ARG A 247 -31.69 -0.02 26.50
C ARG A 247 -30.90 -0.40 27.73
N VAL A 248 -31.09 -1.64 28.19
CA VAL A 248 -30.32 -2.19 29.31
C VAL A 248 -29.09 -2.90 28.76
N VAL A 249 -27.91 -2.48 29.23
CA VAL A 249 -26.65 -3.19 29.05
C VAL A 249 -26.42 -4.05 30.28
N SER A 250 -25.95 -5.29 30.11
CA SER A 250 -25.73 -6.21 31.23
C SER A 250 -24.55 -7.13 31.00
N ASP A 251 -23.74 -7.30 32.05
CA ASP A 251 -22.60 -8.24 32.10
C ASP A 251 -22.92 -9.47 32.96
N GLY A 252 -24.14 -9.58 33.48
CA GLY A 252 -24.54 -10.62 34.41
C GLY A 252 -25.70 -10.22 35.31
N VAL A 253 -26.11 -11.15 36.18
CA VAL A 253 -27.24 -10.92 37.10
C VAL A 253 -26.89 -9.81 38.10
N GLY A 254 -27.65 -8.71 38.05
CA GLY A 254 -27.46 -7.56 38.93
C GLY A 254 -26.42 -6.53 38.46
N GLN A 255 -25.68 -6.83 37.39
CA GLN A 255 -24.70 -5.93 36.80
C GLN A 255 -25.30 -5.32 35.54
N THR A 256 -25.95 -4.17 35.70
CA THR A 256 -26.72 -3.52 34.63
C THR A 256 -26.49 -2.02 34.56
N ALA A 257 -26.54 -1.48 33.35
CA ALA A 257 -26.60 -0.05 33.11
C ALA A 257 -27.75 0.30 32.16
N GLN A 258 -28.46 1.40 32.42
CA GLN A 258 -29.40 1.97 31.46
C GLN A 258 -28.67 2.89 30.50
N GLU A 259 -28.79 2.63 29.21
CA GLU A 259 -28.12 3.36 28.15
C GLU A 259 -29.09 4.21 27.34
N HIS A 260 -28.72 5.46 27.12
CA HIS A 260 -29.35 6.36 26.15
C HIS A 260 -28.35 6.71 25.06
N LEU A 261 -28.80 6.72 23.80
CA LEU A 261 -27.96 7.00 22.64
C LEU A 261 -28.38 8.29 21.95
N TRP A 262 -27.41 8.90 21.26
CA TRP A 262 -27.63 9.98 20.31
C TRP A 262 -27.36 9.50 18.89
N SER A 263 -27.84 10.24 17.89
CA SER A 263 -27.72 9.90 16.46
C SER A 263 -26.29 9.54 16.08
N ASP A 264 -26.17 8.57 15.18
CA ASP A 264 -24.91 8.01 14.67
C ASP A 264 -23.98 7.50 15.79
N ASN A 265 -24.57 7.14 16.94
CA ASN A 265 -23.87 6.71 18.16
C ASN A 265 -22.76 7.68 18.59
N ARG A 266 -22.92 8.98 18.31
CA ARG A 266 -21.92 10.00 18.66
C ARG A 266 -21.76 10.20 20.16
N VAL A 267 -22.83 9.92 20.91
CA VAL A 267 -22.85 9.97 22.37
C VAL A 267 -23.62 8.76 22.90
N SER A 268 -23.04 8.09 23.89
CA SER A 268 -23.73 7.14 24.76
C SER A 268 -23.74 7.67 26.20
N MET A 269 -24.87 7.57 26.88
CA MET A 269 -25.00 7.95 28.29
C MET A 269 -25.51 6.75 29.09
N LEU A 270 -24.75 6.37 30.11
CA LEU A 270 -24.99 5.22 30.96
C LEU A 270 -25.36 5.64 32.38
N TRP A 271 -26.40 4.99 32.92
CA TRP A 271 -26.72 4.97 34.34
C TRP A 271 -26.36 3.61 34.92
N PHE A 272 -25.33 3.56 35.75
CA PHE A 272 -24.94 2.35 36.46
C PHE A 272 -25.87 2.12 37.65
N GLU A 273 -26.71 1.09 37.57
CA GLU A 273 -27.77 0.87 38.55
C GLU A 273 -27.20 0.49 39.92
N GLY A 274 -27.51 1.28 40.95
CA GLY A 274 -27.08 1.03 42.34
C GLY A 274 -25.64 1.42 42.65
N LEU A 275 -24.84 1.76 41.63
CA LEU A 275 -23.44 2.14 41.81
C LEU A 275 -23.31 3.46 42.57
N ASP A 276 -22.39 3.49 43.54
CA ASP A 276 -22.01 4.67 44.30
C ASP A 276 -20.97 5.54 43.55
N HIS A 277 -20.20 6.37 44.27
CA HIS A 277 -19.15 7.21 43.67
C HIS A 277 -17.86 6.43 43.40
N SER A 278 -17.95 5.40 42.55
CA SER A 278 -16.87 4.48 42.23
C SER A 278 -16.71 4.26 40.73
N TRP A 279 -15.54 3.81 40.32
CA TRP A 279 -15.33 3.24 39.00
C TRP A 279 -16.07 1.91 38.89
N SER A 280 -16.86 1.74 37.83
CA SER A 280 -17.60 0.51 37.55
C SER A 280 -16.65 -0.54 36.92
N GLY A 281 -16.05 -1.39 37.76
CA GLY A 281 -15.04 -2.37 37.34
C GLY A 281 -15.60 -3.75 36.95
N GLY A 282 -16.88 -4.01 37.20
CA GLY A 282 -17.48 -5.31 36.87
C GLY A 282 -17.10 -6.45 37.81
N ALA A 283 -17.62 -7.65 37.52
CA ALA A 283 -17.45 -8.84 38.35
C ALA A 283 -15.98 -9.09 38.72
N GLY A 284 -15.67 -9.17 40.02
CA GLY A 284 -14.32 -9.45 40.51
C GLY A 284 -13.43 -8.23 40.72
N ALA A 285 -13.86 -7.03 40.31
CA ALA A 285 -13.15 -5.80 40.60
C ALA A 285 -13.16 -5.49 42.11
N SER A 286 -12.10 -4.83 42.58
CA SER A 286 -11.91 -4.46 43.98
C SER A 286 -11.00 -3.25 44.14
N GLY A 287 -10.95 -2.69 45.35
CA GLY A 287 -10.16 -1.50 45.68
C GLY A 287 -11.04 -0.31 46.06
N ASP A 288 -10.46 0.69 46.73
CA ASP A 288 -11.24 1.87 47.10
C ASP A 288 -11.66 2.65 45.84
N TYR A 289 -12.90 3.14 45.82
CA TYR A 289 -13.48 3.84 44.66
C TYR A 289 -13.54 2.97 43.39
N VAL A 290 -13.59 1.64 43.54
CA VAL A 290 -13.78 0.66 42.47
C VAL A 290 -14.81 -0.35 42.95
N ALA A 291 -15.86 -0.56 42.16
CA ALA A 291 -16.97 -1.43 42.53
C ALA A 291 -17.18 -2.55 41.49
N SER A 292 -17.69 -3.69 41.96
CA SER A 292 -17.88 -4.91 41.15
C SER A 292 -19.35 -5.29 40.92
N ASP A 293 -20.28 -4.48 41.42
CA ASP A 293 -21.72 -4.72 41.40
C ASP A 293 -22.45 -4.03 40.22
N SER A 294 -21.70 -3.49 39.26
CA SER A 294 -22.21 -2.94 37.99
C SER A 294 -21.46 -3.57 36.79
N ILE A 295 -21.73 -3.14 35.55
CA ILE A 295 -21.00 -3.59 34.36
C ILE A 295 -19.51 -3.22 34.41
N ASN A 296 -18.65 -3.93 33.67
CA ASN A 296 -17.28 -3.50 33.46
C ASN A 296 -17.27 -2.33 32.47
N PHE A 297 -17.07 -1.11 32.98
CA PHE A 297 -17.12 0.09 32.14
C PHE A 297 -15.98 0.13 31.13
N ALA A 298 -14.78 -0.34 31.47
CA ALA A 298 -13.68 -0.42 30.51
C ALA A 298 -14.00 -1.38 29.35
N GLN A 299 -14.65 -2.51 29.65
CA GLN A 299 -15.09 -3.47 28.64
C GLN A 299 -16.11 -2.83 27.68
N TYR A 300 -17.08 -2.09 28.22
CA TYR A 300 -18.04 -1.34 27.42
C TYR A 300 -17.35 -0.26 26.56
N LEU A 301 -16.39 0.49 27.13
CA LEU A 301 -15.65 1.52 26.41
C LEU A 301 -14.85 0.94 25.24
N GLY A 302 -14.14 -0.17 25.45
CA GLY A 302 -13.42 -0.88 24.39
C GLY A 302 -14.35 -1.22 23.23
N GLN A 303 -15.47 -1.89 23.51
CA GLN A 303 -16.45 -2.24 22.48
C GLN A 303 -17.03 -1.00 21.79
N PHE A 304 -17.53 -0.03 22.56
CA PHE A 304 -18.20 1.15 21.99
C PHE A 304 -17.26 1.98 21.11
N PHE A 305 -16.02 2.18 21.55
CA PHE A 305 -15.03 2.91 20.76
C PHE A 305 -14.59 2.14 19.53
N THR A 306 -14.38 0.83 19.63
CA THR A 306 -14.12 -0.02 18.45
C THR A 306 -15.28 0.03 17.47
N ASP A 307 -16.53 -0.02 17.92
CA ASP A 307 -17.69 -0.05 17.02
C ASP A 307 -17.96 1.30 16.36
N ASN A 308 -17.63 2.42 17.01
CA ASN A 308 -18.10 3.74 16.59
C ASN A 308 -16.98 4.75 16.26
N ASN A 309 -15.70 4.40 16.36
CA ASN A 309 -14.60 5.29 15.97
C ASN A 309 -14.67 5.68 14.49
N LEU A 310 -14.79 6.98 14.23
CA LEU A 310 -14.94 7.59 12.91
C LEU A 310 -13.61 7.99 12.24
N ARG A 311 -12.46 7.80 12.91
CA ARG A 311 -11.13 8.16 12.38
C ARG A 311 -10.44 7.03 11.67
N VAL A 312 -10.78 5.80 12.06
CA VAL A 312 -10.30 4.60 11.40
C VAL A 312 -11.16 4.42 10.16
N ASP A 313 -10.51 4.44 9.01
CA ASP A 313 -11.14 4.10 7.75
C ASP A 313 -11.42 2.60 7.77
N ARG A 314 -12.70 2.24 7.69
CA ARG A 314 -13.16 0.85 7.67
C ARG A 314 -13.62 0.44 6.28
N ASN A 315 -13.60 1.38 5.34
CA ASN A 315 -14.07 1.11 4.02
C ASN A 315 -13.00 0.30 3.27
N SER A 316 -13.29 -0.99 3.06
CA SER A 316 -12.45 -1.87 2.26
C SER A 316 -12.93 -1.83 0.81
N GLY A 317 -11.99 -1.85 -0.14
CA GLY A 317 -12.36 -1.83 -1.54
C GLY A 317 -13.13 -3.10 -1.92
N PRO A 318 -14.07 -3.06 -2.89
CA PRO A 318 -14.85 -4.24 -3.25
C PRO A 318 -13.98 -5.39 -3.80
N ALA A 319 -14.37 -6.63 -3.48
CA ALA A 319 -13.72 -7.82 -4.01
C ALA A 319 -14.34 -8.27 -5.34
N LEU A 320 -13.49 -8.60 -6.32
CA LEU A 320 -13.88 -9.19 -7.60
C LEU A 320 -13.74 -10.71 -7.59
N SER A 321 -14.67 -11.41 -8.26
CA SER A 321 -14.66 -12.86 -8.44
C SER A 321 -15.35 -13.28 -9.74
N ASP A 322 -15.16 -14.53 -10.16
CA ASP A 322 -15.79 -15.12 -11.35
C ASP A 322 -15.63 -14.31 -12.65
N LEU A 323 -14.51 -13.59 -12.80
CA LEU A 323 -14.25 -12.77 -14.00
C LEU A 323 -14.07 -13.66 -15.22
N THR A 324 -14.82 -13.37 -16.27
CA THR A 324 -14.87 -14.11 -17.54
C THR A 324 -14.98 -13.14 -18.70
N ALA A 325 -14.39 -13.51 -19.84
CA ALA A 325 -14.54 -12.78 -21.10
C ALA A 325 -14.72 -13.80 -22.22
N ILE A 326 -15.83 -13.68 -22.96
CA ILE A 326 -16.17 -14.58 -24.06
C ILE A 326 -16.42 -13.80 -25.35
N GLU A 327 -16.02 -14.35 -26.48
CA GLU A 327 -16.30 -13.72 -27.77
C GLU A 327 -17.82 -13.62 -28.02
N SER A 328 -18.28 -12.42 -28.37
CA SER A 328 -19.68 -12.15 -28.68
C SER A 328 -19.78 -10.99 -29.68
N ASN A 329 -20.42 -11.23 -30.82
CA ASN A 329 -20.63 -10.25 -31.90
C ASN A 329 -19.34 -9.59 -32.43
N GLY A 330 -18.24 -10.34 -32.51
CA GLY A 330 -16.94 -9.82 -32.95
C GLY A 330 -16.25 -8.92 -31.92
N GLY A 331 -16.71 -8.91 -30.67
CA GLY A 331 -16.02 -8.31 -29.52
C GLY A 331 -16.02 -9.28 -28.34
N LEU A 332 -15.82 -8.77 -27.13
CA LEU A 332 -15.83 -9.53 -25.88
C LEU A 332 -17.04 -9.14 -25.02
N LEU A 333 -17.76 -10.13 -24.52
CA LEU A 333 -18.68 -9.99 -23.39
C LEU A 333 -17.91 -10.34 -22.12
N VAL A 334 -17.63 -9.32 -21.31
CA VAL A 334 -16.97 -9.47 -20.01
C VAL A 334 -18.04 -9.56 -18.93
N SER A 335 -17.90 -10.49 -17.98
CA SER A 335 -18.80 -10.65 -16.84
C SER A 335 -18.09 -11.17 -15.60
N GLY A 336 -18.65 -10.90 -14.44
CA GLY A 336 -18.15 -11.42 -13.16
C GLY A 336 -19.05 -11.02 -12.00
N ARG A 337 -18.50 -11.13 -10.78
CA ARG A 337 -19.13 -10.66 -9.55
C ARG A 337 -18.23 -9.66 -8.84
N ALA A 338 -18.86 -8.63 -8.28
CA ALA A 338 -18.23 -7.68 -7.37
C ALA A 338 -19.05 -7.62 -6.08
N THR A 339 -18.39 -7.76 -4.95
CA THR A 339 -19.03 -7.71 -3.63
C THR A 339 -18.25 -6.80 -2.70
N ASP A 340 -18.98 -6.03 -1.92
CA ASP A 340 -18.46 -5.16 -0.87
C ASP A 340 -19.06 -5.65 0.46
N ALA A 341 -18.21 -5.86 1.45
CA ALA A 341 -18.61 -6.39 2.75
C ALA A 341 -19.25 -5.32 3.65
N GLU A 342 -18.87 -4.06 3.46
CA GLU A 342 -19.28 -2.92 4.30
C GLU A 342 -20.36 -2.06 3.63
N GLY A 343 -20.48 -2.13 2.31
CA GLY A 343 -21.35 -1.25 1.55
C GLY A 343 -21.93 -1.87 0.29
N SER A 344 -21.85 -1.11 -0.80
CA SER A 344 -22.37 -1.49 -2.10
C SER A 344 -21.39 -1.11 -3.20
N VAL A 345 -21.26 -1.98 -4.19
CA VAL A 345 -20.44 -1.70 -5.36
C VAL A 345 -21.16 -0.72 -6.28
N GLU A 346 -20.58 0.45 -6.50
CA GLU A 346 -21.12 1.47 -7.41
C GLU A 346 -20.93 1.05 -8.86
N ARG A 347 -19.71 0.61 -9.22
CA ARG A 347 -19.35 0.26 -10.60
C ARG A 347 -18.14 -0.66 -10.68
N VAL A 348 -17.98 -1.29 -11.84
CA VAL A 348 -16.74 -1.96 -12.24
C VAL A 348 -16.19 -1.26 -13.48
N GLU A 349 -14.93 -0.87 -13.44
CA GLU A 349 -14.18 -0.38 -14.59
C GLU A 349 -13.40 -1.54 -15.21
N LEU A 350 -13.50 -1.66 -16.52
CA LEU A 350 -12.85 -2.70 -17.32
C LEU A 350 -11.93 -2.01 -18.33
N THR A 351 -10.68 -2.43 -18.39
CA THR A 351 -9.70 -1.91 -19.35
C THR A 351 -9.23 -3.05 -20.24
N ILE A 352 -9.40 -2.88 -21.54
CA ILE A 352 -9.08 -3.91 -22.54
C ILE A 352 -7.82 -3.47 -23.31
N TYR A 353 -6.81 -4.33 -23.29
CA TYR A 353 -5.58 -4.18 -24.07
C TYR A 353 -5.50 -5.26 -25.14
N ARG A 354 -5.05 -4.91 -26.33
CA ARG A 354 -4.66 -5.88 -27.35
C ARG A 354 -3.24 -6.34 -27.08
N LEU A 355 -3.01 -7.65 -27.08
CA LEU A 355 -1.70 -8.25 -26.90
C LEU A 355 -1.06 -8.51 -28.27
N GLY A 356 0.13 -7.95 -28.50
CA GLY A 356 0.95 -8.09 -29.71
C GLY A 356 2.39 -8.51 -29.39
N SER A 357 3.29 -8.40 -30.37
CA SER A 357 4.70 -8.81 -30.36
C SER A 357 5.62 -8.00 -29.41
N GLY A 358 5.15 -7.67 -28.21
CA GLY A 358 5.95 -6.99 -27.18
C GLY A 358 5.31 -5.73 -26.57
N VAL A 359 4.24 -5.19 -27.17
CA VAL A 359 3.53 -4.01 -26.65
C VAL A 359 2.03 -4.30 -26.51
N SER A 360 1.48 -4.01 -25.33
CA SER A 360 0.03 -4.04 -25.07
C SER A 360 -0.59 -2.69 -25.46
N GLU A 361 -1.42 -2.69 -26.50
CA GLU A 361 -2.10 -1.48 -26.98
C GLU A 361 -3.42 -1.30 -26.22
N LEU A 362 -3.64 -0.13 -25.60
CA LEU A 362 -4.93 0.17 -24.98
C LEU A 362 -6.00 0.28 -26.07
N VAL A 363 -7.03 -0.55 -25.98
CA VAL A 363 -8.13 -0.56 -26.96
C VAL A 363 -9.27 0.31 -26.45
N GLU A 364 -9.76 0.02 -25.25
CA GLU A 364 -10.85 0.76 -24.65
C GLU A 364 -10.95 0.56 -23.14
N THR A 365 -11.63 1.50 -22.49
CA THR A 365 -12.05 1.41 -21.09
C THR A 365 -13.57 1.48 -21.02
N LEU A 366 -14.19 0.56 -20.27
CA LEU A 366 -15.63 0.43 -20.14
C LEU A 366 -16.03 0.52 -18.67
N THR A 367 -17.23 1.04 -18.43
CA THR A 367 -17.85 1.00 -17.10
C THR A 367 -19.08 0.09 -17.12
N SER A 368 -19.12 -0.88 -16.21
CA SER A 368 -20.26 -1.74 -15.92
C SER A 368 -20.92 -1.35 -14.61
N GLN A 369 -22.26 -1.45 -14.57
CA GLN A 369 -23.03 -1.31 -13.34
C GLN A 369 -23.15 -2.68 -12.67
N VAL A 370 -23.19 -2.70 -11.35
CA VAL A 370 -23.28 -3.94 -10.57
C VAL A 370 -24.71 -4.17 -10.08
N SER A 371 -25.19 -5.40 -10.22
CA SER A 371 -26.48 -5.84 -9.69
C SER A 371 -26.45 -5.79 -8.16
N THR A 372 -27.38 -5.01 -7.57
CA THR A 372 -27.53 -4.91 -6.11
C THR A 372 -28.14 -6.16 -5.46
N ILE A 373 -28.59 -7.14 -6.27
CA ILE A 373 -29.22 -8.37 -5.78
C ILE A 373 -28.16 -9.45 -5.50
N ASP A 374 -27.19 -9.60 -6.39
CA ASP A 374 -26.27 -10.74 -6.40
C ASP A 374 -24.82 -10.39 -6.75
N GLY A 375 -24.51 -9.10 -6.88
CA GLY A 375 -23.17 -8.59 -7.19
C GLY A 375 -22.75 -8.84 -8.64
N SER A 376 -23.62 -9.36 -9.51
CA SER A 376 -23.24 -9.66 -10.88
C SER A 376 -23.06 -8.40 -11.73
N PHE A 377 -22.08 -8.40 -12.63
CA PHE A 377 -21.91 -7.36 -13.64
C PHE A 377 -21.60 -7.98 -15.00
N SER A 378 -21.93 -7.25 -16.06
CA SER A 378 -21.59 -7.64 -17.42
C SER A 378 -21.50 -6.43 -18.35
N LYS A 379 -20.56 -6.46 -19.30
CA LYS A 379 -20.37 -5.41 -20.29
C LYS A 379 -19.79 -5.97 -21.58
N SER A 380 -20.32 -5.54 -22.71
CA SER A 380 -19.76 -5.84 -24.03
C SER A 380 -18.79 -4.76 -24.47
N SER A 381 -17.69 -5.18 -25.09
CA SER A 381 -16.75 -4.32 -25.78
C SER A 381 -17.32 -3.78 -27.09
N SER A 382 -16.63 -2.81 -27.69
CA SER A 382 -16.77 -2.54 -29.13
C SER A 382 -16.29 -3.73 -29.98
N ALA A 383 -16.55 -3.69 -31.29
CA ALA A 383 -16.05 -4.74 -32.19
C ALA A 383 -14.52 -4.68 -32.23
N LEU A 384 -13.90 -5.83 -32.02
CA LEU A 384 -12.47 -6.03 -31.94
C LEU A 384 -11.98 -6.76 -33.18
N VAL A 385 -10.74 -6.49 -33.56
CA VAL A 385 -10.06 -7.24 -34.63
C VAL A 385 -9.62 -8.61 -34.10
N ASP A 386 -9.40 -9.56 -34.99
CA ASP A 386 -8.90 -10.88 -34.59
C ASP A 386 -7.56 -10.74 -33.82
N GLY A 387 -7.47 -11.40 -32.67
CA GLY A 387 -6.32 -11.27 -31.79
C GLY A 387 -6.58 -11.70 -30.34
N LEU A 388 -5.53 -11.61 -29.54
CA LEU A 388 -5.56 -11.86 -28.10
C LEU A 388 -5.67 -10.54 -27.35
N TYR A 389 -6.45 -10.53 -26.27
CA TYR A 389 -6.68 -9.37 -25.43
C TYR A 389 -6.44 -9.69 -23.96
N SER A 390 -5.92 -8.70 -23.23
CA SER A 390 -5.87 -8.68 -21.76
C SER A 390 -6.99 -7.76 -21.25
N ILE A 391 -7.74 -8.20 -20.25
CA ILE A 391 -8.85 -7.48 -19.65
C ILE A 391 -8.57 -7.33 -18.16
N THR A 392 -8.33 -6.10 -17.74
CA THR A 392 -8.19 -5.71 -16.33
C THR A 392 -9.54 -5.22 -15.80
N ALA A 393 -9.94 -5.67 -14.62
CA ALA A 393 -11.14 -5.21 -13.92
C ALA A 393 -10.80 -4.63 -12.55
N ILE A 394 -11.40 -3.49 -12.21
CA ILE A 394 -11.33 -2.86 -10.89
C ILE A 394 -12.75 -2.46 -10.46
N ALA A 395 -13.16 -2.86 -9.25
CA ALA A 395 -14.45 -2.49 -8.68
C ALA A 395 -14.31 -1.26 -7.77
N PHE A 396 -15.34 -0.41 -7.78
CA PHE A 396 -15.43 0.78 -6.94
C PHE A 396 -16.71 0.75 -6.12
N ASP A 397 -16.62 1.05 -4.83
CA ASP A 397 -17.78 1.16 -3.95
C ASP A 397 -18.49 2.52 -4.09
N ASN A 398 -19.57 2.70 -3.32
CA ASN A 398 -20.35 3.93 -3.24
C ASN A 398 -19.64 5.11 -2.56
N GLU A 399 -18.40 4.91 -2.11
CA GLU A 399 -17.51 5.91 -1.52
C GLU A 399 -16.26 6.15 -2.38
N ALA A 400 -16.26 5.61 -3.60
CA ALA A 400 -15.20 5.67 -4.61
C ALA A 400 -13.87 5.02 -4.20
N LYS A 401 -13.86 4.09 -3.24
CA LYS A 401 -12.69 3.26 -2.96
C LYS A 401 -12.55 2.19 -4.04
N ALA A 402 -11.34 2.05 -4.57
CA ALA A 402 -11.01 0.97 -5.49
C ALA A 402 -10.71 -0.33 -4.71
N GLY A 403 -11.21 -1.43 -5.23
CA GLY A 403 -10.79 -2.79 -4.85
C GLY A 403 -9.48 -3.21 -5.52
N ASP A 404 -9.10 -4.47 -5.27
CA ASP A 404 -7.96 -5.08 -5.94
C ASP A 404 -8.24 -5.31 -7.43
N GLU A 405 -7.17 -5.26 -8.23
CA GLU A 405 -7.22 -5.51 -9.67
C GLU A 405 -7.29 -7.01 -9.98
N LEU A 406 -8.13 -7.39 -10.94
CA LEU A 406 -8.17 -8.74 -11.50
C LEU A 406 -8.03 -8.72 -13.02
N THR A 407 -7.06 -9.48 -13.54
CA THR A 407 -6.76 -9.53 -14.98
C THR A 407 -6.99 -10.92 -15.55
N ILE A 408 -7.61 -11.00 -16.73
CA ILE A 408 -7.78 -12.24 -17.51
C ILE A 408 -7.43 -12.00 -18.98
N THR A 409 -7.23 -13.07 -19.76
CA THR A 409 -7.02 -13.00 -21.21
C THR A 409 -8.18 -13.62 -21.97
N ALA A 410 -8.48 -13.10 -23.17
CA ALA A 410 -9.49 -13.65 -24.07
C ALA A 410 -9.17 -13.37 -25.54
N ARG A 411 -9.56 -14.30 -26.43
CA ARG A 411 -9.35 -14.21 -27.88
C ARG A 411 -10.63 -13.79 -28.60
N VAL A 412 -10.46 -12.99 -29.64
CA VAL A 412 -11.48 -12.73 -30.67
C VAL A 412 -10.98 -13.31 -31.99
N GLY A 413 -11.82 -14.07 -32.69
CA GLY A 413 -11.50 -14.62 -34.01
C GLY A 413 -10.96 -16.05 -34.01
N ALA A 414 -10.65 -16.56 -35.20
CA ALA A 414 -10.20 -17.94 -35.36
C ALA A 414 -8.83 -18.18 -34.69
N VAL A 415 -8.65 -19.38 -34.15
CA VAL A 415 -7.34 -19.80 -33.62
C VAL A 415 -6.35 -19.81 -34.79
N PRO A 416 -5.15 -19.18 -34.65
CA PRO A 416 -4.10 -19.25 -35.66
C PRO A 416 -3.74 -20.71 -36.00
N GLU A 417 -3.14 -20.93 -37.17
CA GLU A 417 -2.60 -22.26 -37.52
C GLU A 417 -1.63 -22.76 -36.42
N PRO A 418 -1.60 -24.08 -36.14
CA PRO A 418 -0.76 -24.64 -35.09
C PRO A 418 0.70 -24.19 -35.25
N THR A 419 1.21 -23.48 -34.26
CA THR A 419 2.55 -22.90 -34.29
C THR A 419 3.29 -23.30 -33.01
N ALA A 420 4.55 -23.71 -33.14
CA ALA A 420 5.35 -24.08 -31.98
C ALA A 420 5.55 -22.86 -31.05
N PRO A 421 5.50 -23.04 -29.72
CA PRO A 421 5.85 -21.98 -28.76
C PRO A 421 7.25 -21.42 -29.03
N GLN A 422 7.51 -20.16 -28.71
CA GLN A 422 8.82 -19.52 -28.79
C GLN A 422 9.40 -19.33 -27.38
N LEU A 423 10.67 -19.65 -27.19
CA LEU A 423 11.40 -19.44 -25.94
C LEU A 423 12.24 -18.17 -26.04
N SER A 424 12.32 -17.40 -24.95
CA SER A 424 13.19 -16.22 -24.86
C SER A 424 13.61 -15.93 -23.41
N GLY A 425 14.66 -15.12 -23.26
CA GLY A 425 15.13 -14.61 -21.96
C GLY A 425 15.55 -15.71 -20.98
N ILE A 426 16.15 -16.79 -21.49
CA ILE A 426 16.54 -17.94 -20.67
C ILE A 426 17.76 -17.55 -19.83
N SER A 427 17.65 -17.72 -18.52
CA SER A 427 18.72 -17.42 -17.56
C SER A 427 18.87 -18.52 -16.51
N ALA A 428 20.06 -18.61 -15.92
CA ALA A 428 20.37 -19.53 -14.84
C ALA A 428 20.86 -18.76 -13.60
N ALA A 429 20.20 -18.96 -12.47
CA ALA A 429 20.63 -18.47 -11.17
C ALA A 429 21.21 -19.62 -10.34
N ILE A 430 22.43 -19.45 -9.81
CA ILE A 430 23.17 -20.52 -9.13
C ILE A 430 23.28 -20.22 -7.64
N SER A 431 22.99 -21.24 -6.81
CA SER A 431 23.19 -21.19 -5.37
C SER A 431 23.76 -22.53 -4.89
N GLY A 432 25.06 -22.55 -4.60
CA GLY A 432 25.77 -23.79 -4.29
C GLY A 432 25.70 -24.80 -5.44
N GLN A 433 25.17 -25.99 -5.18
CA GLN A 433 24.93 -27.03 -6.19
C GLN A 433 23.49 -27.04 -6.72
N CYS A 434 22.75 -25.95 -6.52
CA CYS A 434 21.42 -25.75 -7.09
C CYS A 434 21.45 -24.73 -8.22
N ALA A 435 20.69 -24.99 -9.28
CA ALA A 435 20.46 -24.06 -10.38
C ALA A 435 18.96 -23.87 -10.61
N THR A 436 18.53 -22.62 -10.67
CA THR A 436 17.17 -22.22 -11.03
C THR A 436 17.20 -21.65 -12.44
N ILE A 437 16.51 -22.30 -13.37
CA ILE A 437 16.38 -21.87 -14.76
C ILE A 437 15.05 -21.15 -14.92
N SER A 438 15.07 -19.97 -15.54
CA SER A 438 13.88 -19.16 -15.79
C SER A 438 13.87 -18.54 -17.18
N GLY A 439 12.69 -18.21 -17.69
CA GLY A 439 12.53 -17.51 -18.96
C GLY A 439 11.06 -17.26 -19.31
N VAL A 440 10.81 -16.94 -20.57
CA VAL A 440 9.47 -16.72 -21.13
C VAL A 440 9.21 -17.70 -22.28
N ALA A 441 8.01 -18.29 -22.28
CA ALA A 441 7.49 -19.07 -23.39
C ALA A 441 6.27 -18.34 -23.98
N VAL A 442 6.34 -17.95 -25.25
CA VAL A 442 5.25 -17.29 -25.96
C VAL A 442 4.63 -18.28 -26.94
N ASP A 443 3.36 -18.57 -26.77
CA ASP A 443 2.60 -19.41 -27.69
C ASP A 443 1.49 -18.58 -28.33
N ILE A 444 1.54 -18.43 -29.65
CA ILE A 444 0.61 -17.57 -30.40
C ILE A 444 -0.80 -18.16 -30.50
N ASN A 445 -0.95 -19.49 -30.38
CA ASN A 445 -2.22 -20.22 -30.34
C ASN A 445 -2.74 -20.39 -28.92
N LEU A 446 -1.90 -20.17 -27.90
CA LEU A 446 -2.22 -20.21 -26.46
C LEU A 446 -2.68 -21.59 -25.97
N ASP A 447 -2.07 -22.65 -26.48
CA ASP A 447 -2.31 -24.02 -26.07
C ASP A 447 -1.05 -24.69 -25.50
N LEU A 448 -0.14 -23.87 -24.95
CA LEU A 448 1.06 -24.31 -24.24
C LEU A 448 0.67 -25.30 -23.14
N THR A 449 1.18 -26.53 -23.28
CA THR A 449 0.86 -27.65 -22.39
C THR A 449 1.93 -27.85 -21.33
N SER A 450 3.21 -27.67 -21.67
CA SER A 450 4.30 -27.85 -20.72
C SER A 450 5.57 -27.12 -21.10
N VAL A 451 6.34 -26.70 -20.09
CA VAL A 451 7.76 -26.38 -20.22
C VAL A 451 8.55 -27.33 -19.34
N THR A 452 9.57 -27.98 -19.90
CA THR A 452 10.45 -28.89 -19.18
C THR A 452 11.90 -28.43 -19.29
N VAL A 453 12.65 -28.59 -18.20
CA VAL A 453 14.07 -28.28 -18.14
C VAL A 453 14.83 -29.56 -17.82
N SER A 454 15.86 -29.86 -18.59
CA SER A 454 16.73 -31.03 -18.41
C SER A 454 18.17 -30.60 -18.18
N PHE A 455 18.82 -31.23 -17.21
CA PHE A 455 20.18 -30.94 -16.76
C PHE A 455 21.13 -32.08 -17.16
N ASP A 456 22.42 -31.79 -17.26
CA ASP A 456 23.46 -32.76 -17.68
C ASP A 456 23.56 -34.01 -16.80
N ASN A 457 23.12 -33.95 -15.55
CA ASN A 457 23.04 -35.11 -14.65
C ASN A 457 21.89 -36.08 -14.99
N GLY A 458 21.08 -35.76 -16.01
CA GLY A 458 19.93 -36.55 -16.45
C GLY A 458 18.62 -36.22 -15.71
N ASN A 459 18.62 -35.26 -14.79
CA ASN A 459 17.39 -34.80 -14.16
C ASN A 459 16.56 -33.98 -15.14
N GLN A 460 15.25 -34.26 -15.17
CA GLN A 460 14.26 -33.47 -15.90
C GLN A 460 13.21 -32.97 -14.92
N VAL A 461 12.94 -31.67 -14.95
CA VAL A 461 12.01 -30.99 -14.04
C VAL A 461 10.95 -30.27 -14.87
N ASN A 462 9.68 -30.43 -14.49
CA ASN A 462 8.60 -29.64 -15.05
C ASN A 462 8.64 -28.24 -14.43
N ALA A 463 8.63 -27.21 -15.26
CA ALA A 463 8.65 -25.84 -14.77
C ALA A 463 7.30 -25.43 -14.19
N SER A 464 7.33 -24.61 -13.14
CA SER A 464 6.17 -23.84 -12.71
C SER A 464 5.89 -22.76 -13.73
N ILE A 465 4.63 -22.61 -14.16
CA ILE A 465 4.22 -21.67 -15.20
C ILE A 465 3.23 -20.66 -14.61
N VAL A 466 3.47 -19.38 -14.88
CA VAL A 466 2.58 -18.28 -14.50
C VAL A 466 2.25 -17.46 -15.75
N ASP A 467 0.97 -17.19 -15.96
CA ASP A 467 0.50 -16.34 -17.05
C ASP A 467 0.94 -14.88 -16.82
N SER A 468 1.38 -14.20 -17.89
CA SER A 468 1.79 -12.80 -17.83
C SER A 468 1.50 -12.10 -19.15
N ALA A 469 1.41 -10.77 -19.11
CA ALA A 469 1.08 -9.95 -20.29
C ALA A 469 2.04 -10.14 -21.49
N SER A 470 3.26 -10.65 -21.25
CA SER A 470 4.29 -10.89 -22.26
C SER A 470 4.46 -12.38 -22.63
N GLY A 471 3.59 -13.28 -22.17
CA GLY A 471 3.68 -14.73 -22.36
C GLY A 471 3.76 -15.51 -21.05
N TYR A 472 3.99 -16.82 -21.14
CA TYR A 472 4.09 -17.70 -19.98
C TYR A 472 5.48 -17.61 -19.35
N ARG A 473 5.59 -17.07 -18.13
CA ARG A 473 6.84 -17.11 -17.36
C ARG A 473 7.01 -18.48 -16.76
N TYR A 474 8.19 -19.07 -16.90
CA TYR A 474 8.49 -20.38 -16.34
C TYR A 474 9.71 -20.34 -15.42
N SER A 475 9.72 -21.22 -14.43
CA SER A 475 10.87 -21.45 -13.55
C SER A 475 10.97 -22.92 -13.14
N ALA A 476 12.17 -23.48 -13.17
CA ALA A 476 12.47 -24.84 -12.72
C ALA A 476 13.80 -24.87 -11.96
N GLU A 477 13.86 -25.60 -10.85
CA GLU A 477 15.06 -25.74 -10.02
C GLU A 477 15.51 -27.19 -9.93
N ALA A 478 16.82 -27.41 -9.99
CA ALA A 478 17.46 -28.69 -9.65
C ALA A 478 18.65 -28.46 -8.73
N CYS A 479 18.80 -29.34 -7.74
CA CYS A 479 19.91 -29.38 -6.79
C CYS A 479 20.78 -30.63 -6.99
N ASP A 480 21.88 -30.70 -6.23
CA ASP A 480 22.89 -31.78 -6.30
C ASP A 480 23.53 -31.92 -7.69
N LEU A 481 23.71 -30.79 -8.38
CA LEU A 481 24.39 -30.74 -9.66
C LEU A 481 25.91 -30.94 -9.46
N PRO A 482 26.58 -31.70 -10.35
CA PRO A 482 28.02 -31.87 -10.27
C PRO A 482 28.73 -30.54 -10.54
N GLY A 483 29.84 -30.29 -9.85
CA GLY A 483 30.64 -29.09 -10.09
C GLY A 483 31.30 -29.06 -11.47
N GLY A 484 31.46 -27.86 -12.01
CA GLY A 484 31.99 -27.57 -13.34
C GLY A 484 30.95 -26.90 -14.25
N SER A 485 31.29 -26.79 -15.54
CA SER A 485 30.36 -26.28 -16.55
C SER A 485 29.22 -27.27 -16.76
N GLN A 486 27.99 -26.76 -16.77
CA GLN A 486 26.74 -27.47 -16.93
C GLN A 486 25.89 -26.79 -18.01
N ILE A 487 25.04 -27.57 -18.68
CA ILE A 487 24.04 -27.08 -19.62
C ILE A 487 22.65 -27.49 -19.13
N ALA A 488 21.71 -26.55 -19.16
CA ALA A 488 20.29 -26.84 -19.04
C ALA A 488 19.59 -26.66 -20.39
N ASN A 489 18.88 -27.69 -20.84
CA ASN A 489 18.07 -27.64 -22.06
C ASN A 489 16.59 -27.45 -21.69
N VAL A 490 15.97 -26.43 -22.28
CA VAL A 490 14.58 -26.05 -22.08
C VAL A 490 13.76 -26.47 -23.30
N ILE A 491 12.59 -27.06 -23.04
CA ILE A 491 11.65 -27.50 -24.08
C ILE A 491 10.26 -27.00 -23.72
N ALA A 492 9.66 -26.19 -24.59
CA ALA A 492 8.25 -25.81 -24.52
C ALA A 492 7.43 -26.66 -25.51
N THR A 493 6.25 -27.13 -25.12
CA THR A 493 5.39 -28.00 -25.95
C THR A 493 3.93 -27.58 -25.84
N ASP A 494 3.25 -27.46 -26.97
CA ASP A 494 1.83 -27.14 -27.06
C ASP A 494 0.91 -28.38 -27.07
N ALA A 495 -0.40 -28.16 -27.12
CA ALA A 495 -1.40 -29.24 -27.10
C ALA A 495 -1.46 -30.03 -28.42
N THR A 496 -0.89 -29.48 -29.50
CA THR A 496 -0.73 -30.16 -30.80
C THR A 496 0.58 -30.94 -30.92
N ALA A 497 1.39 -30.94 -29.85
CA ALA A 497 2.71 -31.56 -29.74
C ALA A 497 3.80 -30.90 -30.60
N LEU A 498 3.63 -29.64 -31.00
CA LEU A 498 4.72 -28.82 -31.53
C LEU A 498 5.57 -28.28 -30.39
N SER A 499 6.89 -28.24 -30.59
CA SER A 499 7.84 -27.84 -29.56
C SER A 499 8.93 -26.92 -30.07
N SER A 500 9.44 -26.09 -29.16
CA SER A 500 10.71 -25.36 -29.32
C SER A 500 11.71 -25.80 -28.27
N HIS A 501 12.98 -25.59 -28.58
CA HIS A 501 14.12 -26.04 -27.80
C HIS A 501 15.16 -24.94 -27.74
N ASP A 502 15.71 -24.69 -26.55
CA ASP A 502 16.80 -23.76 -26.33
C ASP A 502 17.62 -24.19 -25.10
N SER A 503 18.78 -23.58 -24.85
CA SER A 503 19.69 -24.00 -23.78
C SER A 503 20.45 -22.86 -23.14
N VAL A 504 20.77 -22.99 -21.86
CA VAL A 504 21.64 -22.07 -21.12
C VAL A 504 22.80 -22.83 -20.49
N SER A 505 24.02 -22.29 -20.63
CA SER A 505 25.22 -22.81 -19.98
C SER A 505 25.49 -22.03 -18.69
N PHE A 506 25.93 -22.73 -17.65
CA PHE A 506 26.29 -22.14 -16.36
C PHE A 506 27.37 -22.97 -15.68
N ILE A 507 27.97 -22.44 -14.61
CA ILE A 507 29.00 -23.15 -13.84
C ILE A 507 28.49 -23.38 -12.43
N VAL A 508 28.59 -24.63 -11.97
CA VAL A 508 28.29 -25.02 -10.59
C VAL A 508 29.61 -25.16 -9.84
N ASP A 509 29.76 -24.48 -8.72
CA ASP A 509 30.85 -24.78 -7.79
C ASP A 509 30.47 -26.04 -7.01
N ALA A 510 31.33 -27.06 -6.96
CA ALA A 510 31.11 -28.23 -6.08
C ALA A 510 31.49 -27.93 -4.62
N GLY A 511 32.27 -26.87 -4.39
CA GLY A 511 32.92 -26.60 -3.12
C GLY A 511 34.00 -27.64 -2.82
N VAL A 512 34.68 -27.44 -1.70
CA VAL A 512 35.61 -28.43 -1.16
C VAL A 512 35.02 -28.99 0.12
N THR A 513 34.84 -30.30 0.17
CA THR A 513 34.39 -31.01 1.38
C THR A 513 35.56 -31.67 2.08
N GLY A 514 35.68 -31.43 3.37
CA GLY A 514 36.55 -32.22 4.22
C GLY A 514 36.55 -31.78 5.67
N ASP A 515 37.46 -32.37 6.44
CA ASP A 515 37.60 -32.04 7.85
C ASP A 515 38.23 -30.66 8.04
N TYR A 516 38.18 -30.19 9.29
CA TYR A 516 38.81 -28.93 9.68
C TYR A 516 40.29 -28.84 9.27
N ASN A 517 41.05 -29.94 9.35
CA ASN A 517 42.48 -29.93 9.03
C ASN A 517 42.73 -29.69 7.54
N LEU A 518 41.91 -30.28 6.67
CA LEU A 518 41.96 -30.05 5.23
C LEU A 518 41.81 -28.55 4.93
N HIS A 519 40.77 -27.93 5.51
CA HIS A 519 40.45 -26.52 5.26
C HIS A 519 41.50 -25.56 5.80
N ILE A 520 42.16 -25.86 6.93
CA ILE A 520 43.33 -25.08 7.35
C ILE A 520 44.50 -25.26 6.39
N ASN A 521 44.80 -26.51 6.02
CA ASN A 521 45.98 -26.83 5.23
C ASN A 521 45.89 -26.22 3.82
N GLN A 522 44.67 -26.08 3.30
CA GLN A 522 44.39 -25.42 2.03
C GLN A 522 44.18 -23.91 2.17
N GLY A 523 44.23 -23.36 3.39
CA GLY A 523 44.09 -21.93 3.65
C GLY A 523 42.66 -21.40 3.53
N HIS A 524 41.64 -22.27 3.47
CA HIS A 524 40.24 -21.84 3.43
C HIS A 524 39.81 -21.20 4.75
N ILE A 525 40.43 -21.61 5.88
CA ILE A 525 40.30 -21.01 7.20
C ILE A 525 41.66 -20.94 7.89
N SER A 526 41.81 -20.10 8.90
CA SER A 526 43.07 -19.99 9.66
C SER A 526 42.82 -20.03 11.17
N TRP A 527 43.86 -20.32 11.95
CA TRP A 527 43.79 -20.37 13.41
C TRP A 527 43.30 -19.07 14.09
N GLY A 528 43.32 -17.93 13.37
CA GLY A 528 42.83 -16.63 13.85
C GLY A 528 41.55 -16.11 13.17
N VAL A 529 41.13 -16.67 12.03
CA VAL A 529 39.97 -16.21 11.25
C VAL A 529 39.19 -17.42 10.75
N GLY A 530 37.90 -17.49 11.08
CA GLY A 530 36.99 -18.58 10.73
C GLY A 530 37.04 -19.79 11.67
N TYR A 531 38.20 -20.10 12.26
CA TYR A 531 38.39 -21.33 13.05
C TYR A 531 37.34 -21.54 14.15
N SER A 532 37.20 -20.58 15.07
CA SER A 532 36.32 -20.76 16.23
C SER A 532 34.86 -20.90 15.83
N ALA A 533 34.43 -20.20 14.77
CA ALA A 533 33.07 -20.28 14.26
C ALA A 533 32.80 -21.64 13.58
N CYS A 534 33.70 -22.08 12.71
CA CYS A 534 33.61 -23.38 12.05
C CYS A 534 33.61 -24.56 13.03
N TYR A 535 34.44 -24.48 14.08
CA TYR A 535 34.48 -25.52 15.11
C TYR A 535 33.21 -25.55 15.96
N LEU A 536 32.61 -24.40 16.26
CA LEU A 536 31.33 -24.32 16.97
C LEU A 536 30.17 -24.86 16.14
N ALA A 537 30.18 -24.60 14.83
CA ALA A 537 29.13 -25.02 13.91
C ALA A 537 29.20 -26.52 13.56
N PHE A 538 30.38 -27.02 13.18
CA PHE A 538 30.54 -28.35 12.59
C PHE A 538 31.38 -29.33 13.43
N GLY A 539 32.04 -28.85 14.49
CA GLY A 539 32.89 -29.67 15.36
C GLY A 539 34.05 -30.33 14.61
N THR A 540 34.02 -31.66 14.52
CA THR A 540 35.01 -32.49 13.81
C THR A 540 34.41 -33.23 12.61
N ALA A 541 33.17 -32.94 12.24
CA ALA A 541 32.57 -33.52 11.05
C ALA A 541 33.16 -32.87 9.79
N ASP A 542 33.10 -33.58 8.67
CA ASP A 542 33.40 -33.00 7.37
C ASP A 542 32.31 -31.97 7.04
N PHE A 543 32.71 -30.83 6.48
CA PHE A 543 31.81 -29.78 5.99
C PHE A 543 32.31 -29.27 4.64
N THR A 544 31.42 -28.64 3.88
CA THR A 544 31.75 -28.10 2.57
C THR A 544 31.96 -26.60 2.69
N MET A 545 33.07 -26.10 2.16
CA MET A 545 33.29 -24.68 1.99
C MET A 545 33.30 -24.32 0.50
N ARG A 546 32.76 -23.14 0.19
CA ARG A 546 32.71 -22.56 -1.15
C ARG A 546 33.33 -21.18 -1.15
N GLU A 547 33.86 -20.79 -2.29
CA GLU A 547 34.51 -19.51 -2.45
C GLU A 547 33.49 -18.45 -2.92
N TYR A 548 33.36 -17.36 -2.16
CA TYR A 548 32.44 -16.24 -2.47
C TYR A 548 33.22 -14.96 -2.73
N PRO A 549 32.83 -14.14 -3.73
CA PRO A 549 33.45 -12.84 -3.96
C PRO A 549 33.30 -11.92 -2.75
N SER A 550 34.40 -11.29 -2.33
CA SER A 550 34.45 -10.33 -1.21
C SER A 550 35.12 -9.00 -1.62
N GLY A 551 35.35 -8.78 -2.91
CA GLY A 551 35.96 -7.59 -3.50
C GLY A 551 36.60 -7.91 -4.87
N THR A 552 37.21 -6.91 -5.52
CA THR A 552 37.91 -7.08 -6.80
C THR A 552 39.06 -8.09 -6.66
N ASN A 553 38.97 -9.24 -7.35
CA ASN A 553 39.93 -10.36 -7.26
C ASN A 553 40.20 -10.86 -5.83
N GLN A 554 39.24 -10.66 -4.92
CA GLN A 554 39.31 -11.13 -3.55
C GLN A 554 38.10 -12.01 -3.25
N CYS A 555 38.38 -13.20 -2.74
CA CYS A 555 37.37 -14.17 -2.36
C CYS A 555 37.50 -14.57 -0.90
N GLN A 556 36.39 -15.04 -0.33
CA GLN A 556 36.32 -15.58 1.02
C GLN A 556 35.66 -16.96 0.96
N TRP A 557 36.28 -17.94 1.62
CA TRP A 557 35.67 -19.25 1.74
C TRP A 557 34.62 -19.24 2.86
N VAL A 558 33.41 -19.66 2.56
CA VAL A 558 32.29 -19.72 3.51
C VAL A 558 31.72 -21.13 3.51
N ALA A 559 31.39 -21.66 4.70
CA ALA A 559 30.82 -22.99 4.81
C ALA A 559 29.33 -23.02 4.47
N ASP A 560 28.92 -24.09 3.77
CA ASP A 560 27.53 -24.41 3.54
C ASP A 560 26.82 -24.65 4.89
N GLY A 561 25.65 -24.03 5.09
CA GLY A 561 24.81 -24.23 6.27
C GLY A 561 25.15 -23.38 7.50
N ASP A 562 26.29 -22.68 7.53
CA ASP A 562 26.57 -21.67 8.57
C ASP A 562 27.56 -20.60 8.06
N THR A 563 27.01 -19.43 7.70
CA THR A 563 27.78 -18.31 7.15
C THR A 563 28.72 -17.66 8.17
N SER A 564 28.59 -17.97 9.47
CA SER A 564 29.55 -17.51 10.47
C SER A 564 30.89 -18.24 10.37
N CYS A 565 30.89 -19.45 9.79
CA CYS A 565 32.09 -20.19 9.42
C CYS A 565 32.65 -19.66 8.09
N ALA A 566 33.37 -18.54 8.17
CA ALA A 566 34.00 -17.89 7.03
C ALA A 566 35.50 -17.67 7.25
N GLY A 567 36.28 -17.95 6.21
CA GLY A 567 37.73 -17.80 6.16
C GLY A 567 38.23 -16.37 6.08
N PRO A 568 39.56 -16.16 5.95
CA PRO A 568 40.10 -14.86 5.60
C PRO A 568 39.72 -14.48 4.16
N VAL A 569 39.58 -13.18 3.90
CA VAL A 569 39.54 -12.64 2.53
C VAL A 569 40.93 -12.82 1.92
N GLN A 570 41.01 -13.50 0.77
CA GLN A 570 42.25 -13.86 0.10
C GLN A 570 42.12 -13.79 -1.42
N ALA A 571 43.24 -13.92 -2.14
CA ALA A 571 43.19 -14.09 -3.59
C ALA A 571 42.50 -15.44 -3.90
N CYS A 572 41.60 -15.43 -4.88
CA CYS A 572 40.81 -16.62 -5.24
C CYS A 572 41.75 -17.76 -5.69
N VAL A 573 41.58 -18.96 -5.14
CA VAL A 573 42.64 -20.01 -5.09
C VAL A 573 42.66 -20.91 -6.35
N GLY A 574 41.57 -21.00 -7.07
CA GLY A 574 41.54 -21.50 -8.44
C GLY A 574 41.26 -20.34 -9.37
N GLY A 575 41.69 -20.42 -10.64
CA GLY A 575 40.99 -19.71 -11.71
C GLY A 575 39.56 -20.26 -11.86
N GLY A 576 38.77 -20.24 -10.78
CA GLY A 576 37.35 -20.45 -10.78
C GLY A 576 36.76 -19.21 -11.40
N ALA A 577 36.68 -19.23 -12.73
CA ALA A 577 35.98 -18.28 -13.58
C ALA A 577 35.76 -16.90 -12.93
N GLY A 578 36.87 -16.21 -12.63
CA GLY A 578 36.91 -14.83 -13.09
C GLY A 578 36.80 -15.00 -14.59
N THR A 579 35.63 -14.71 -15.13
CA THR A 579 35.52 -14.55 -16.57
C THR A 579 36.64 -13.58 -16.95
N PRO A 580 37.30 -13.73 -18.11
CA PRO A 580 38.33 -12.77 -18.49
C PRO A 580 37.75 -11.35 -18.35
N ASP A 581 38.53 -10.37 -17.92
CA ASP A 581 38.14 -8.95 -17.95
C ASP A 581 39.18 -8.34 -18.89
N SER A 582 38.83 -8.37 -20.17
CA SER A 582 39.75 -8.16 -21.27
C SER A 582 40.16 -6.70 -21.42
N ASP A 583 39.38 -5.75 -20.89
CA ASP A 583 39.66 -4.31 -20.94
C ASP A 583 39.94 -3.64 -19.59
N ASN A 584 39.80 -4.38 -18.48
CA ASN A 584 40.12 -4.01 -17.09
C ASN A 584 39.25 -2.87 -16.53
N ASP A 585 37.96 -2.84 -16.85
CA ASP A 585 37.02 -1.84 -16.34
C ASP A 585 36.36 -2.22 -15.00
N GLY A 586 36.56 -3.46 -14.56
CA GLY A 586 36.03 -3.99 -13.31
C GLY A 586 34.74 -4.80 -13.47
N ILE A 587 34.27 -5.00 -14.71
CA ILE A 587 33.22 -5.94 -15.11
C ILE A 587 33.89 -7.11 -15.84
N ASN A 588 33.24 -8.25 -15.79
CA ASN A 588 33.76 -9.54 -16.17
C ASN A 588 33.25 -9.83 -17.61
N ASP A 589 34.06 -10.26 -18.59
CA ASP A 589 33.70 -10.39 -20.04
C ASP A 589 32.34 -11.07 -20.33
N ASP A 590 31.92 -12.04 -19.50
CA ASP A 590 30.63 -12.73 -19.71
C ASP A 590 29.43 -11.95 -19.13
N LEU A 591 29.69 -10.88 -18.38
CA LEU A 591 28.75 -9.93 -17.76
C LEU A 591 28.95 -8.50 -18.27
N ASP A 592 29.97 -8.28 -19.09
CA ASP A 592 30.36 -7.00 -19.64
C ASP A 592 29.65 -6.80 -20.98
N ASN A 593 28.82 -5.76 -21.08
CA ASN A 593 28.18 -5.41 -22.35
C ASN A 593 29.16 -4.79 -23.37
N CYS A 594 30.41 -4.50 -22.98
CA CYS A 594 31.51 -4.15 -23.87
C CYS A 594 32.82 -4.86 -23.54
N PRO A 595 32.96 -6.19 -23.76
CA PRO A 595 34.09 -7.01 -23.29
C PRO A 595 35.50 -6.61 -23.76
N ASN A 596 35.65 -5.59 -24.61
CA ASN A 596 36.95 -5.12 -25.08
C ASN A 596 37.07 -3.59 -25.02
N MET A 597 36.08 -2.87 -24.48
CA MET A 597 36.06 -1.42 -24.35
C MET A 597 35.47 -0.97 -23.01
N ALA A 598 36.35 -0.56 -22.11
CA ALA A 598 36.04 -0.28 -20.72
C ALA A 598 34.85 0.69 -20.51
N ASN A 599 33.82 0.22 -19.82
CA ASN A 599 32.61 0.95 -19.43
C ASN A 599 32.02 0.43 -18.10
N SER A 600 32.68 0.75 -16.99
CA SER A 600 32.32 0.28 -15.64
C SER A 600 30.89 0.64 -15.17
N ASP A 601 30.18 1.53 -15.87
CA ASP A 601 28.80 1.90 -15.60
C ASP A 601 27.76 1.02 -16.34
N GLN A 602 28.21 0.20 -17.29
CA GLN A 602 27.43 -0.76 -18.07
C GLN A 602 26.18 -0.13 -18.69
N LEU A 603 26.26 1.15 -19.08
CA LEU A 603 25.15 1.84 -19.73
C LEU A 603 24.86 1.23 -21.10
N ASP A 604 23.60 0.88 -21.30
CA ASP A 604 23.00 0.28 -22.50
C ASP A 604 21.60 0.89 -22.58
N ASN A 605 21.43 1.95 -23.38
CA ASN A 605 20.20 2.74 -23.33
C ASN A 605 19.03 2.08 -24.06
N ASP A 606 19.33 1.25 -25.06
CA ASP A 606 18.36 0.54 -25.89
C ASP A 606 18.15 -0.92 -25.47
N ALA A 607 18.93 -1.39 -24.50
CA ALA A 607 18.81 -2.69 -23.85
C ALA A 607 18.98 -3.86 -24.82
N ASP A 608 19.80 -3.69 -25.86
CA ASP A 608 20.10 -4.73 -26.85
C ASP A 608 21.21 -5.69 -26.39
N GLY A 609 21.86 -5.36 -25.26
CA GLY A 609 22.92 -6.15 -24.64
C GLY A 609 24.33 -5.75 -25.07
N ILE A 610 24.49 -4.73 -25.92
CA ILE A 610 25.76 -4.12 -26.31
C ILE A 610 25.86 -2.76 -25.62
N GLY A 611 26.94 -2.51 -24.86
CA GLY A 611 27.06 -1.27 -24.11
C GLY A 611 27.27 -0.05 -25.02
N ASN A 612 26.79 1.12 -24.58
CA ASN A 612 26.82 2.36 -25.36
C ASN A 612 28.19 2.72 -25.96
N VAL A 613 29.26 2.22 -25.35
CA VAL A 613 30.65 2.58 -25.65
C VAL A 613 31.24 1.69 -26.75
N CYS A 614 30.66 0.51 -26.96
CA CYS A 614 31.04 -0.44 -28.00
C CYS A 614 29.92 -0.72 -29.01
N ASP A 615 28.74 -0.15 -28.79
CA ASP A 615 27.63 -0.17 -29.72
C ASP A 615 27.76 0.97 -30.76
N SER A 616 27.47 0.63 -32.02
CA SER A 616 27.34 1.58 -33.12
C SER A 616 26.00 2.30 -33.15
N THR A 617 24.99 1.83 -32.41
CA THR A 617 23.64 2.39 -32.31
C THR A 617 23.14 2.50 -30.85
N PRO A 618 23.85 3.22 -29.93
CA PRO A 618 23.67 3.19 -28.45
C PRO A 618 22.31 3.58 -27.87
N ASP A 619 21.32 3.81 -28.73
CA ASP A 619 19.97 4.27 -28.45
C ASP A 619 18.90 3.53 -29.27
N GLY A 620 19.27 2.42 -29.94
CA GLY A 620 18.34 1.46 -30.53
C GLY A 620 17.78 1.94 -31.86
N GLU A 621 18.36 1.44 -32.96
CA GLU A 621 18.01 1.68 -34.37
C GLU A 621 17.05 2.86 -34.68
N ILE A 622 17.65 3.88 -35.32
CA ILE A 622 17.08 4.71 -36.39
C ILE A 622 15.72 5.34 -36.03
N VAL A 623 15.78 6.52 -35.40
CA VAL A 623 14.64 7.44 -35.42
C VAL A 623 14.40 7.83 -36.87
N ASP A 624 13.28 7.42 -37.44
CA ASP A 624 12.72 7.89 -38.71
C ASP A 624 11.38 8.55 -38.36
N SER A 625 11.45 9.82 -38.01
CA SER A 625 10.36 10.59 -37.41
C SER A 625 9.19 10.81 -38.37
N ASP A 626 9.38 10.67 -39.67
CA ASP A 626 8.34 10.85 -40.69
C ASP A 626 8.00 9.59 -41.50
N GLY A 627 8.74 8.51 -41.30
CA GLY A 627 8.46 7.17 -41.80
C GLY A 627 8.74 6.98 -43.29
N ASP A 628 9.68 7.74 -43.85
CA ASP A 628 10.00 7.70 -45.28
C ASP A 628 11.05 6.64 -45.67
N GLY A 629 11.64 5.98 -44.68
CA GLY A 629 12.66 4.94 -44.83
C GLY A 629 14.10 5.44 -44.79
N ILE A 630 14.33 6.72 -44.48
CA ILE A 630 15.62 7.34 -44.19
C ILE A 630 15.65 7.73 -42.69
N SER A 631 16.80 7.57 -42.03
CA SER A 631 16.94 7.90 -40.62
C SER A 631 17.10 9.40 -40.39
N ASP A 632 16.55 9.98 -39.32
CA ASP A 632 16.59 11.42 -38.97
C ASP A 632 18.00 12.02 -38.99
N ASP A 633 19.04 11.22 -38.74
CA ASP A 633 20.44 11.65 -38.78
C ASP A 633 21.06 11.65 -40.19
N GLN A 634 20.44 10.94 -41.13
CA GLN A 634 20.78 10.86 -42.55
C GLN A 634 19.73 11.52 -43.46
N ASP A 635 18.62 11.96 -42.88
CA ASP A 635 17.50 12.58 -43.54
C ASP A 635 17.72 14.10 -43.61
N ASN A 636 17.74 14.63 -44.83
CA ASN A 636 17.83 16.08 -45.03
C ASN A 636 16.50 16.81 -44.74
N CYS A 637 15.42 16.10 -44.44
CA CYS A 637 14.17 16.62 -43.90
C CYS A 637 13.55 15.73 -42.80
N PRO A 638 14.13 15.66 -41.58
CA PRO A 638 13.79 14.68 -40.52
C PRO A 638 12.35 14.67 -39.97
N ASN A 639 11.43 15.44 -40.52
CA ASN A 639 10.04 15.49 -40.09
C ASN A 639 9.07 15.62 -41.29
N ILE A 640 9.58 15.56 -42.53
CA ILE A 640 8.81 15.67 -43.77
C ILE A 640 9.33 14.67 -44.80
N ALA A 641 8.61 13.55 -44.92
CA ALA A 641 8.98 12.43 -45.78
C ALA A 641 9.43 12.81 -47.20
N ASN A 642 10.68 12.50 -47.53
CA ASN A 642 11.31 12.62 -48.83
C ASN A 642 12.38 11.53 -49.08
N SER A 643 11.93 10.30 -49.26
CA SER A 643 12.77 9.13 -49.60
C SER A 643 13.75 9.29 -50.78
N ASP A 644 13.63 10.34 -51.60
CA ASP A 644 14.53 10.65 -52.70
C ASP A 644 15.73 11.55 -52.31
N GLN A 645 15.70 12.13 -51.09
CA GLN A 645 16.75 12.95 -50.49
C GLN A 645 17.28 14.04 -51.43
N LEU A 646 16.39 14.61 -52.26
CA LEU A 646 16.76 15.66 -53.21
C LEU A 646 17.15 16.96 -52.47
N ASP A 647 18.40 17.37 -52.66
CA ASP A 647 18.99 18.63 -52.19
C ASP A 647 19.75 19.26 -53.38
N ASN A 648 19.13 20.27 -54.00
CA ASN A 648 19.58 20.83 -55.27
C ASN A 648 20.73 21.84 -55.11
N ASP A 649 20.83 22.51 -53.96
CA ASP A 649 21.86 23.53 -53.70
C ASP A 649 22.96 23.06 -52.74
N ALA A 650 22.81 21.84 -52.21
CA ALA A 650 23.76 21.10 -51.40
C ALA A 650 24.07 21.77 -50.05
N ASP A 651 23.07 22.44 -49.46
CA ASP A 651 23.19 23.07 -48.14
C ASP A 651 22.90 22.11 -46.97
N GLY A 652 22.43 20.88 -47.27
CA GLY A 652 22.11 19.84 -46.31
C GLY A 652 20.65 19.84 -45.85
N ILE A 653 19.79 20.72 -46.38
CA ILE A 653 18.35 20.76 -46.14
C ILE A 653 17.64 20.29 -47.42
N GLY A 654 16.77 19.29 -47.32
CA GLY A 654 16.10 18.72 -48.49
C GLY A 654 15.11 19.70 -49.12
N ASN A 655 14.93 19.61 -50.44
CA ASN A 655 14.09 20.53 -51.23
C ASN A 655 12.65 20.68 -50.69
N VAL A 656 12.13 19.67 -49.98
CA VAL A 656 10.77 19.69 -49.42
C VAL A 656 10.67 20.48 -48.13
N CYS A 657 11.76 20.62 -47.37
CA CYS A 657 11.83 21.37 -46.12
C CYS A 657 12.73 22.61 -46.21
N ASP A 658 13.41 22.82 -47.33
CA ASP A 658 14.17 24.02 -47.63
C ASP A 658 13.27 25.15 -48.20
N SER A 659 13.47 26.36 -47.68
CA SER A 659 12.83 27.58 -48.14
C SER A 659 13.49 28.18 -49.39
N THR A 660 14.72 27.77 -49.71
CA THR A 660 15.51 28.22 -50.86
C THR A 660 16.08 27.07 -51.70
N PRO A 661 15.26 26.11 -52.21
CA PRO A 661 15.74 24.82 -52.77
C PRO A 661 16.66 24.88 -53.99
N ASP A 662 17.05 26.06 -54.48
CA ASP A 662 17.97 26.23 -55.60
C ASP A 662 19.11 27.22 -55.25
N GLY A 663 19.33 27.49 -53.96
CA GLY A 663 20.39 28.36 -53.44
C GLY A 663 20.00 29.83 -53.28
N ASP A 664 20.68 30.48 -52.33
CA ASP A 664 20.64 31.91 -51.96
C ASP A 664 20.81 32.92 -53.11
N SER A 665 21.12 32.45 -54.32
CA SER A 665 21.29 33.32 -55.50
C SER A 665 19.95 33.85 -56.06
N PHE A 666 18.82 33.31 -55.58
CA PHE A 666 17.49 33.79 -55.97
C PHE A 666 17.11 35.05 -55.18
N GLN A 667 16.89 36.16 -55.88
CA GLN A 667 16.37 37.38 -55.27
C GLN A 667 14.88 37.21 -54.99
N CYS A 668 14.54 37.00 -53.71
CA CYS A 668 13.17 36.82 -53.31
C CYS A 668 12.29 38.01 -53.75
N SER A 669 11.08 37.72 -54.22
CA SER A 669 10.12 38.75 -54.62
C SER A 669 8.73 38.52 -54.02
N GLU A 670 8.09 39.59 -53.53
CA GLU A 670 6.79 39.50 -52.89
C GLU A 670 5.66 39.96 -53.81
N SER A 671 4.52 39.29 -53.71
CA SER A 671 3.28 39.68 -54.38
C SER A 671 2.12 39.57 -53.40
N THR A 672 1.39 40.67 -53.18
CA THR A 672 0.12 40.65 -52.44
C THR A 672 -1.03 40.81 -53.42
N ALA A 673 -1.90 39.80 -53.51
CA ALA A 673 -3.09 39.84 -54.35
C ALA A 673 -4.22 38.96 -53.78
N SER A 674 -5.41 39.03 -54.38
CA SER A 674 -6.48 38.11 -54.02
C SER A 674 -6.10 36.66 -54.34
N ASN A 675 -6.60 35.71 -53.56
CA ASN A 675 -6.36 34.27 -53.78
C ASN A 675 -6.74 33.85 -55.20
N TYR A 676 -7.81 34.45 -55.76
CA TYR A 676 -8.15 34.29 -57.17
C TYR A 676 -7.02 34.74 -58.12
N ALA A 677 -6.47 35.94 -57.90
CA ALA A 677 -5.42 36.50 -58.73
C ALA A 677 -4.08 35.75 -58.62
N HIS A 678 -3.76 35.17 -57.45
CA HIS A 678 -2.58 34.31 -57.29
C HIS A 678 -2.64 33.06 -58.17
N VAL A 679 -3.80 32.40 -58.22
CA VAL A 679 -4.00 31.22 -59.08
C VAL A 679 -3.92 31.60 -60.56
N GLN A 680 -4.53 32.73 -60.96
CA GLN A 680 -4.46 33.19 -62.35
C GLN A 680 -3.03 33.55 -62.78
N ALA A 681 -2.21 34.01 -61.85
CA ALA A 681 -0.82 34.37 -62.10
C ALA A 681 0.16 33.18 -61.95
N GLY A 682 -0.33 31.96 -61.73
CA GLY A 682 0.51 30.77 -61.55
C GLY A 682 1.30 30.75 -60.23
N ARG A 683 0.92 31.55 -59.23
CA ARG A 683 1.56 31.59 -57.91
C ARG A 683 0.89 30.66 -56.87
N ALA A 684 -0.28 30.12 -57.21
CA ALA A 684 -1.07 29.25 -56.36
C ALA A 684 -1.86 28.24 -57.22
N THR A 685 -2.27 27.14 -56.62
CA THR A 685 -3.19 26.15 -57.20
C THR A 685 -4.51 26.11 -56.41
N THR A 686 -5.52 25.43 -56.93
CA THR A 686 -6.81 25.27 -56.25
C THR A 686 -7.14 23.80 -56.04
N ASN A 687 -7.76 23.52 -54.90
CA ASN A 687 -8.44 22.25 -54.64
C ASN A 687 -9.82 22.57 -54.06
N GLY A 688 -10.86 22.39 -54.87
CA GLY A 688 -12.23 22.80 -54.54
C GLY A 688 -12.36 24.31 -54.33
N THR A 689 -12.82 24.72 -53.15
CA THR A 689 -13.07 26.13 -52.80
C THR A 689 -11.87 26.84 -52.17
N TYR A 690 -10.74 26.16 -51.99
CA TYR A 690 -9.54 26.70 -51.34
C TYR A 690 -8.38 26.88 -52.33
N ALA A 691 -7.55 27.87 -52.07
CA ALA A 691 -6.31 28.13 -52.80
C ALA A 691 -5.10 27.73 -51.95
N PHE A 692 -4.07 27.19 -52.59
CA PHE A 692 -2.84 26.73 -51.95
C PHE A 692 -1.64 27.34 -52.67
N ALA A 693 -0.66 27.85 -51.93
CA ALA A 693 0.55 28.45 -52.53
C ALA A 693 1.33 27.38 -53.33
N LEU A 694 1.75 27.73 -54.55
CA LEU A 694 2.48 26.82 -55.43
C LEU A 694 3.94 26.77 -54.97
N GLY A 695 4.43 25.65 -54.44
CA GLY A 695 5.72 25.57 -53.73
C GLY A 695 5.47 25.00 -52.34
N SER A 696 5.27 25.85 -51.35
CA SER A 696 5.02 25.44 -49.95
C SER A 696 3.75 24.61 -49.70
N GLY A 697 2.80 24.56 -50.65
CA GLY A 697 1.52 23.87 -50.46
C GLY A 697 0.60 24.50 -49.39
N THR A 698 0.97 25.65 -48.82
CA THR A 698 0.25 26.25 -47.69
C THR A 698 -1.15 26.72 -48.11
N ASN A 699 -2.17 26.39 -47.32
CA ASN A 699 -3.55 26.83 -47.54
C ASN A 699 -3.69 28.34 -47.32
N MET A 700 -4.08 29.06 -48.38
CA MET A 700 -4.26 30.52 -48.39
C MET A 700 -5.70 30.94 -48.02
N GLY A 701 -6.58 29.98 -47.75
CA GLY A 701 -8.00 30.20 -47.52
C GLY A 701 -8.83 30.14 -48.81
N LEU A 702 -10.00 30.79 -48.79
CA LEU A 702 -10.99 30.66 -49.87
C LEU A 702 -10.45 31.20 -51.21
N TYR A 703 -10.63 30.42 -52.28
CA TYR A 703 -10.35 30.83 -53.66
C TYR A 703 -11.40 31.84 -54.14
N ASN A 704 -11.18 33.12 -53.82
CA ASN A 704 -12.05 34.21 -54.23
C ASN A 704 -11.27 35.53 -54.38
N VAL A 705 -11.99 36.60 -54.73
CA VAL A 705 -11.43 37.94 -54.94
C VAL A 705 -11.37 38.79 -53.66
N PHE A 706 -11.93 38.32 -52.55
CA PHE A 706 -12.07 39.07 -51.30
C PHE A 706 -10.95 38.78 -50.30
N TYR A 707 -10.43 37.55 -50.28
CA TYR A 707 -9.31 37.16 -49.44
C TYR A 707 -8.01 37.41 -50.20
N SER A 708 -7.12 38.18 -49.58
CA SER A 708 -5.82 38.56 -50.13
C SER A 708 -4.73 37.98 -49.26
N THR A 709 -3.72 37.43 -49.90
CA THR A 709 -2.57 36.79 -49.24
C THR A 709 -1.30 37.39 -49.82
N THR A 710 -0.27 37.56 -49.00
CA THR A 710 1.07 37.89 -49.48
C THR A 710 1.81 36.59 -49.73
N LEU A 711 2.35 36.41 -50.94
CA LEU A 711 3.24 35.31 -51.27
C LEU A 711 4.65 35.85 -51.55
N ALA A 712 5.64 35.26 -50.90
CA ALA A 712 7.04 35.41 -51.21
C ALA A 712 7.44 34.33 -52.21
N GLN A 713 8.06 34.72 -53.31
CA GLN A 713 8.73 33.83 -54.23
C GLN A 713 10.18 33.71 -53.80
N THR A 714 10.58 32.57 -53.25
CA THR A 714 11.92 32.34 -52.71
C THR A 714 12.83 31.56 -53.65
N SER A 715 12.27 30.86 -54.64
CA SER A 715 12.99 30.31 -55.78
C SER A 715 12.15 30.33 -57.07
N SER A 716 12.69 29.82 -58.17
CA SER A 716 11.97 29.80 -59.45
C SER A 716 10.70 28.93 -59.35
N ASN A 717 9.53 29.56 -59.40
CA ASN A 717 8.21 28.92 -59.22
C ASN A 717 7.92 28.34 -57.82
N TYR A 718 8.71 28.67 -56.80
CA TYR A 718 8.40 28.31 -55.40
C TYR A 718 7.85 29.53 -54.65
N PHE A 719 6.60 29.42 -54.20
CA PHE A 719 5.87 30.46 -53.46
C PHE A 719 5.44 29.96 -52.08
N MET A 720 5.68 30.79 -51.08
CA MET A 720 5.26 30.56 -49.69
C MET A 720 4.42 31.72 -49.16
N VAL A 721 3.50 31.43 -48.23
CA VAL A 721 2.69 32.46 -47.59
C VAL A 721 3.57 33.27 -46.63
N GLY A 722 3.63 34.58 -46.84
CA GLY A 722 4.46 35.48 -46.05
C GLY A 722 5.24 36.47 -46.91
N SER A 723 6.17 37.15 -46.25
CA SER A 723 7.14 38.06 -46.87
C SER A 723 8.48 37.35 -47.08
N CYS A 724 9.34 37.92 -47.92
CA CYS A 724 10.68 37.42 -48.14
C CYS A 724 11.48 37.39 -46.82
N PRO A 725 12.33 36.37 -46.61
CA PRO A 725 13.21 36.28 -45.43
C PRO A 725 14.10 37.52 -45.24
#